data_AF-A0A1J3J2S1-F1
#
_entry.id   AF-A0A1J3J2S1-F1
#
_cell.length_a   1.000
_cell.length_b   1.000
_cell.length_c   1.000
_cell.angle_alpha   90.00
_cell.angle_beta   90.00
_cell.angle_gamma   90.00
#
_symmetry.space_group_name_H-M   'P 1'
#
loop_
_entity.id
_entity.type
_entity.pdbx_description
1 polymer ?
#
loop_
_entity_poly.entity_id
_entity_poly.type
_entity_poly.pdbx_seq_one_letter_code
_entity_poly.pdbx_strand_id
1 'polypeptide(L)'
;FKHIIEIHTLQDHQKIKHSLIFLISILYKEKMELEDQKKFFHGTLEITIFDATPFSPSFPFNCIFTKPKPAYVTIKINKKKVAKTSSEHDRVWNQTFQILCAHPIADTTVTITLKTQCSVLGRFRISAEQILTSDPAIINGFFSLIAENGSTKPNLKLKFMMWFRPAYLEPGWCQSLEGQSFQGIRNASFPQRSNCRVVLYQDAHHRATFDPRVHDVSSNARNLWEDVYKAIDSARHLVYIAGWALNPNLVLVREEETEIPHAVGVTIGELLKRKAHEGVAVRVMLWSDETSLPMIKNKGLMRTNDQTAFAYFRDTNVVCRLCPRSHKQLPTAFAHHQKTITVDTRVTNTNNKEREIMSFLGGFDLCDGRYDTEEHSLFRTLGTRDDFYQTSVAGAKLSRGGPREPWHDCHTCVVGGAAWDVLKNFEQRWTKQCNPSVLVNTSGIKNLVNRTGPVTTEEEDDRKWNVQVLRSIDHVSATEMPRGLPVEKSVHDGYVAAIRKAERFIYMENQYFMGSCDHWENKNDKICSGCTNLIPVEIALKIAAKIREKERFAVYIVIPMWPEGPPESETVEEMLHWTRETMSMMYRIIGEAIRETGDGSHPKDYLNFFCLANREEKRDGEFEAASSPHPKTNYWNAQRNRRFMIYVHSKLMIVDDAYILIGSANINQRSMDGCRDTEIAIGCYQEADTATNNNEIRGFRLSLWYEHTGGEISTDELSLSEPESVECVRGLRTMGERMWEMYSGDKVVDMLGVHLVAYPISVTRDGVVEEVGDGVFPDTTTLVKGKRSKMLPPVLTT
;
A
#
# COMPACT_ATOMS: atom_id res chain seq x y z
N PHE A 1 28.44 -19.18 -30.39
CA PHE A 1 29.02 -20.02 -31.48
C PHE A 1 30.52 -19.85 -31.67
N LYS A 2 31.07 -18.65 -31.93
CA LYS A 2 32.52 -18.46 -32.12
C LYS A 2 33.41 -18.83 -30.92
N HIS A 3 32.93 -18.70 -29.69
CA HIS A 3 33.67 -19.10 -28.48
C HIS A 3 33.68 -20.62 -28.20
N ILE A 4 32.85 -21.41 -28.90
CA ILE A 4 32.74 -22.86 -28.65
C ILE A 4 33.79 -23.64 -29.46
N ILE A 5 34.35 -23.04 -30.51
CA ILE A 5 35.30 -23.71 -31.40
C ILE A 5 36.74 -23.70 -30.83
N GLU A 6 37.05 -22.82 -29.87
CA GLU A 6 38.39 -22.74 -29.25
C GLU A 6 38.58 -23.62 -28.01
N ILE A 7 37.51 -24.22 -27.47
CA ILE A 7 37.60 -25.18 -26.35
C ILE A 7 37.46 -26.59 -26.93
N HIS A 8 38.39 -27.00 -27.77
CA HIS A 8 38.38 -28.32 -28.42
C HIS A 8 39.66 -29.09 -28.14
N THR A 9 39.82 -29.48 -26.88
CA THR A 9 40.54 -30.69 -26.45
C THR A 9 40.16 -30.98 -25.00
N LEU A 10 39.32 -32.00 -24.77
CA LEU A 10 39.35 -32.97 -23.65
C LEU A 10 37.95 -33.51 -23.34
N GLN A 11 37.93 -34.81 -23.05
CA GLN A 11 36.80 -35.69 -22.84
C GLN A 11 36.00 -35.30 -21.59
N ASP A 12 34.77 -34.79 -21.73
CA ASP A 12 33.83 -34.74 -20.60
C ASP A 12 32.37 -34.63 -21.09
N HIS A 13 31.84 -35.72 -21.64
CA HIS A 13 30.47 -35.81 -22.18
C HIS A 13 29.38 -35.37 -21.20
N GLN A 14 29.63 -35.45 -19.89
CA GLN A 14 28.68 -35.10 -18.83
C GLN A 14 28.57 -33.58 -18.58
N LYS A 15 29.68 -32.83 -18.74
CA LYS A 15 29.69 -31.36 -18.72
C LYS A 15 29.09 -30.77 -19.99
N ILE A 16 29.29 -31.42 -21.14
CA ILE A 16 28.66 -31.03 -22.40
C ILE A 16 27.14 -31.18 -22.29
N LYS A 17 26.64 -32.29 -21.71
CA LYS A 17 25.20 -32.50 -21.51
C LYS A 17 24.59 -31.46 -20.57
N HIS A 18 25.25 -31.13 -19.46
CA HIS A 18 24.81 -30.06 -18.55
C HIS A 18 24.84 -28.68 -19.20
N SER A 19 25.92 -28.35 -19.93
CA SER A 19 26.04 -27.06 -20.62
C SER A 19 25.02 -26.92 -21.75
N LEU A 20 24.72 -28.01 -22.47
CA LEU A 20 23.70 -28.03 -23.52
C LEU A 20 22.29 -27.97 -22.95
N ILE A 21 22.00 -28.68 -21.84
CA ILE A 21 20.72 -28.56 -21.11
C ILE A 21 20.53 -27.14 -20.58
N PHE A 22 21.59 -26.53 -20.03
CA PHE A 22 21.60 -25.15 -19.57
C PHE A 22 21.37 -24.17 -20.73
N LEU A 23 22.04 -24.36 -21.87
CA LEU A 23 21.83 -23.52 -23.06
C LEU A 23 20.45 -23.70 -23.67
N ILE A 24 19.93 -24.93 -23.72
CA ILE A 24 18.57 -25.22 -24.18
C ILE A 24 17.55 -24.63 -23.22
N SER A 25 17.78 -24.69 -21.90
CA SER A 25 16.94 -24.05 -20.90
C SER A 25 16.94 -22.53 -21.06
N ILE A 26 18.09 -21.91 -21.30
CA ILE A 26 18.20 -20.47 -21.63
C ILE A 26 17.44 -20.16 -22.92
N LEU A 27 17.66 -20.90 -24.00
CA LEU A 27 17.00 -20.66 -25.29
C LEU A 27 15.50 -20.93 -25.23
N TYR A 28 15.04 -21.87 -24.41
CA TYR A 28 13.63 -22.18 -24.20
C TYR A 28 12.97 -21.11 -23.31
N LYS A 29 13.68 -20.63 -22.29
CA LYS A 29 13.29 -19.48 -21.46
C LYS A 29 13.19 -18.21 -22.31
N GLU A 30 14.20 -17.89 -23.10
CA GLU A 30 14.18 -16.78 -24.06
C GLU A 30 13.03 -16.91 -25.08
N LYS A 31 12.72 -18.12 -25.55
CA LYS A 31 11.62 -18.37 -26.50
C LYS A 31 10.23 -18.20 -25.87
N MET A 32 10.02 -18.73 -24.66
CA MET A 32 8.74 -18.56 -23.92
C MET A 32 8.56 -17.12 -23.44
N GLU A 33 9.63 -16.44 -23.03
CA GLU A 33 9.64 -15.02 -22.67
C GLU A 33 9.33 -14.13 -23.89
N LEU A 34 9.78 -14.52 -25.09
CA LEU A 34 9.37 -13.88 -26.35
C LEU A 34 7.87 -14.09 -26.68
N GLU A 35 7.23 -15.14 -26.17
CA GLU A 35 5.80 -15.38 -26.34
C GLU A 35 4.95 -14.53 -25.38
N ASP A 36 5.42 -14.28 -24.15
CA ASP A 36 4.77 -13.36 -23.20
C ASP A 36 4.87 -11.90 -23.64
N GLN A 37 6.03 -11.53 -24.23
CA GLN A 37 6.22 -10.25 -24.94
C GLN A 37 5.25 -10.02 -26.10
N LYS A 38 4.50 -11.03 -26.57
CA LYS A 38 3.48 -10.82 -27.63
C LYS A 38 2.12 -10.40 -27.09
N LYS A 39 1.85 -10.55 -25.79
CA LYS A 39 0.54 -10.21 -25.20
C LYS A 39 0.55 -8.89 -24.42
N PHE A 40 1.61 -8.62 -23.66
CA PHE A 40 1.65 -7.47 -22.75
C PHE A 40 2.87 -6.58 -22.96
N PHE A 41 2.61 -5.27 -22.99
CA PHE A 41 3.61 -4.22 -22.85
C PHE A 41 3.94 -4.07 -21.36
N HIS A 42 4.72 -5.05 -20.85
CA HIS A 42 5.01 -5.23 -19.43
C HIS A 42 6.49 -4.95 -19.10
N GLY A 43 6.74 -3.87 -18.37
CA GLY A 43 8.09 -3.38 -18.11
C GLY A 43 8.15 -1.91 -17.75
N THR A 44 9.29 -1.29 -18.00
CA THR A 44 9.56 0.12 -17.71
C THR A 44 9.95 0.84 -18.99
N LEU A 45 9.13 1.81 -19.38
CA LEU A 45 9.37 2.71 -20.49
C LEU A 45 10.12 3.94 -19.97
N GLU A 46 11.38 4.10 -20.38
CA GLU A 46 12.18 5.29 -20.06
C GLU A 46 12.18 6.24 -21.25
N ILE A 47 11.77 7.49 -21.04
CA ILE A 47 11.73 8.52 -22.08
C ILE A 47 12.42 9.78 -21.58
N THR A 48 13.42 10.23 -22.33
CA THR A 48 14.09 11.52 -22.12
C THR A 48 13.68 12.50 -23.21
N ILE A 49 13.10 13.63 -22.81
CA ILE A 49 12.74 14.75 -23.69
C ILE A 49 13.86 15.79 -23.63
N PHE A 50 14.55 16.01 -24.75
CA PHE A 50 15.69 16.93 -24.82
C PHE A 50 15.23 18.33 -25.23
N ASP A 51 14.89 18.51 -26.51
CA ASP A 51 14.58 19.81 -27.09
C ASP A 51 13.61 19.67 -28.29
N ALA A 52 13.00 20.79 -28.71
CA ALA A 52 12.21 20.86 -29.94
C ALA A 52 12.73 21.99 -30.83
N THR A 53 12.30 22.01 -32.10
CA THR A 53 12.69 23.11 -32.99
C THR A 53 12.30 24.47 -32.39
N PRO A 54 13.23 25.46 -32.36
CA PRO A 54 12.97 26.77 -31.77
C PRO A 54 11.74 27.46 -32.34
N PHE A 55 11.14 28.35 -31.56
CA PHE A 55 10.08 29.21 -32.09
C PHE A 55 10.69 30.26 -33.03
N SER A 56 10.44 30.13 -34.34
CA SER A 56 10.67 31.20 -35.31
C SER A 56 9.34 31.89 -35.63
N PRO A 57 9.18 33.19 -35.30
CA PRO A 57 8.03 33.95 -35.77
C PRO A 57 8.09 34.11 -37.29
N SER A 58 6.96 33.98 -37.97
CA SER A 58 6.82 34.30 -39.39
C SER A 58 6.92 35.83 -39.59
N PHE A 59 7.97 36.29 -40.30
CA PHE A 59 8.27 37.71 -40.59
C PHE A 59 7.35 38.32 -41.67
N PRO A 60 7.22 39.68 -41.82
CA PRO A 60 7.78 40.78 -41.03
C PRO A 60 6.67 41.76 -40.52
N PHE A 61 6.30 41.72 -39.24
CA PHE A 61 5.74 42.90 -38.54
C PHE A 61 6.26 42.89 -37.10
N ASN A 62 7.53 43.27 -36.97
CA ASN A 62 8.27 43.40 -35.70
C ASN A 62 7.91 44.70 -34.96
N CYS A 63 6.65 44.89 -34.61
CA CYS A 63 6.25 45.99 -33.74
C CYS A 63 5.20 45.49 -32.75
N ILE A 64 5.67 44.69 -31.78
CA ILE A 64 5.18 44.47 -30.40
C ILE A 64 5.71 43.09 -29.98
N PHE A 65 6.65 43.07 -29.04
CA PHE A 65 7.33 41.88 -28.52
C PHE A 65 6.36 40.81 -27.99
N THR A 66 5.88 39.90 -28.83
CA THR A 66 5.21 38.69 -28.32
C THR A 66 6.28 37.69 -27.88
N LYS A 67 6.59 37.66 -26.58
CA LYS A 67 7.41 36.58 -26.01
C LYS A 67 6.82 35.22 -26.43
N PRO A 68 7.64 34.26 -26.89
CA PRO A 68 7.13 32.94 -27.28
C PRO A 68 6.38 32.32 -26.09
N LYS A 69 5.17 31.78 -26.33
CA LYS A 69 4.44 31.09 -25.27
C LYS A 69 5.25 29.88 -24.81
N PRO A 70 5.39 29.63 -23.51
CA PRO A 70 6.11 28.47 -23.02
C PRO A 70 5.44 27.19 -23.53
N ALA A 71 6.26 26.24 -23.94
CA ALA A 71 5.84 24.95 -24.44
C ALA A 71 6.18 23.84 -23.44
N TYR A 72 5.45 22.74 -23.52
CA TYR A 72 5.71 21.54 -22.74
C TYR A 72 5.33 20.31 -23.54
N VAL A 73 5.85 19.16 -23.12
CA VAL A 73 5.56 17.85 -23.72
C VAL A 73 4.71 17.04 -22.75
N THR A 74 3.72 16.32 -23.28
CA THR A 74 2.96 15.31 -22.54
C THR A 74 3.18 13.94 -23.16
N ILE A 75 3.39 12.93 -22.33
CA ILE A 75 3.45 11.53 -22.72
C ILE A 75 2.14 10.87 -22.28
N LYS A 76 1.51 10.16 -23.21
CA LYS A 76 0.31 9.36 -22.95
C LYS A 76 0.56 7.91 -23.34
N ILE A 77 0.08 7.00 -22.50
CA ILE A 77 -0.19 5.61 -22.90
C ILE A 77 -1.68 5.53 -23.13
N ASN A 78 -2.07 5.18 -24.35
CA ASN A 78 -3.46 5.23 -24.80
C ASN A 78 -4.05 6.63 -24.60
N LYS A 79 -5.13 6.74 -23.81
CA LYS A 79 -5.77 8.02 -23.49
C LYS A 79 -5.18 8.66 -22.22
N LYS A 80 -4.49 7.89 -21.38
CA LYS A 80 -4.01 8.30 -20.05
C LYS A 80 -2.70 9.06 -20.16
N LYS A 81 -2.64 10.25 -19.56
CA LYS A 81 -1.41 11.04 -19.43
C LYS A 81 -0.57 10.45 -18.30
N VAL A 82 0.64 10.01 -18.63
CA VAL A 82 1.57 9.36 -17.69
C VAL A 82 2.74 10.25 -17.30
N ALA A 83 3.08 11.24 -18.13
CA ALA A 83 4.11 12.22 -17.81
C ALA A 83 3.87 13.58 -18.47
N LYS A 84 4.46 14.64 -17.91
CA LYS A 84 4.46 16.00 -18.43
C LYS A 84 5.78 16.68 -18.06
N THR A 85 6.40 17.37 -19.01
CA THR A 85 7.58 18.21 -18.75
C THR A 85 7.24 19.54 -18.08
N SER A 86 8.27 20.27 -17.63
CA SER A 86 8.18 21.69 -17.31
C SER A 86 7.79 22.51 -18.54
N SER A 87 7.37 23.76 -18.31
CA SER A 87 6.93 24.67 -19.38
C SER A 87 8.03 25.67 -19.70
N GLU A 88 8.65 25.53 -20.88
CA GLU A 88 9.90 26.20 -21.23
C GLU A 88 9.74 27.07 -22.49
N HIS A 89 10.36 28.24 -22.50
CA HIS A 89 10.23 29.22 -23.59
C HIS A 89 11.13 28.90 -24.80
N ASP A 90 12.33 28.41 -24.52
CA ASP A 90 13.34 27.99 -25.50
C ASP A 90 13.09 26.56 -26.03
N ARG A 91 12.15 25.83 -25.44
CA ARG A 91 11.81 24.43 -25.76
C ARG A 91 12.96 23.46 -25.49
N VAL A 92 13.71 23.69 -24.41
CA VAL A 92 14.74 22.76 -23.91
C VAL A 92 14.32 22.26 -22.53
N TRP A 93 14.21 20.94 -22.36
CA TRP A 93 13.72 20.32 -21.12
C TRP A 93 14.79 19.47 -20.44
N ASN A 94 15.46 18.59 -21.18
CA ASN A 94 16.38 17.58 -20.64
C ASN A 94 15.80 16.79 -19.46
N GLN A 95 14.53 16.36 -19.59
CA GLN A 95 13.81 15.65 -18.53
C GLN A 95 13.58 14.19 -18.89
N THR A 96 13.94 13.30 -17.97
CA THR A 96 13.74 11.84 -18.07
C THR A 96 12.57 11.38 -17.23
N PHE A 97 11.75 10.50 -17.79
CA PHE A 97 10.61 9.87 -17.13
C PHE A 97 10.74 8.36 -17.19
N GLN A 98 10.52 7.70 -16.05
CA GLN A 98 10.38 6.25 -15.96
C GLN A 98 8.90 5.92 -15.78
N ILE A 99 8.33 5.22 -16.75
CA ILE A 99 6.90 4.93 -16.83
C ILE A 99 6.71 3.41 -16.71
N LEU A 100 6.13 2.98 -15.60
CA LEU A 100 5.75 1.59 -15.39
C LEU A 100 4.58 1.22 -16.29
N CYS A 101 4.71 0.09 -16.98
CA CYS A 101 3.77 -0.39 -17.98
C CYS A 101 3.37 -1.84 -17.69
N ALA A 102 2.08 -2.13 -17.80
CA ALA A 102 1.52 -3.48 -17.80
C ALA A 102 0.19 -3.43 -18.57
N HIS A 103 0.26 -3.26 -19.90
CA HIS A 103 -0.92 -3.04 -20.76
C HIS A 103 -1.00 -4.08 -21.88
N PRO A 104 -2.19 -4.41 -22.43
CA PRO A 104 -2.30 -5.29 -23.59
C PRO A 104 -1.64 -4.66 -24.83
N ILE A 105 -0.86 -5.42 -25.61
CA ILE A 105 -0.12 -4.86 -26.75
C ILE A 105 -1.02 -4.37 -27.86
N ALA A 106 -2.04 -5.16 -28.23
CA ALA A 106 -2.92 -4.87 -29.38
C ALA A 106 -3.61 -3.50 -29.30
N ASP A 107 -3.86 -3.02 -28.08
CA ASP A 107 -4.56 -1.76 -27.81
C ASP A 107 -3.63 -0.64 -27.34
N THR A 108 -2.31 -0.87 -27.26
CA THR A 108 -1.39 0.07 -26.63
C THR A 108 -0.64 0.95 -27.62
N THR A 109 -0.84 2.26 -27.49
CA THR A 109 -0.12 3.30 -28.25
C THR A 109 0.50 4.32 -27.31
N VAL A 110 1.79 4.60 -27.50
CA VAL A 110 2.48 5.71 -26.83
C VAL A 110 2.34 6.96 -27.69
N THR A 111 1.81 8.04 -27.11
CA THR A 111 1.65 9.34 -27.79
C THR A 111 2.45 10.42 -27.05
N ILE A 112 3.43 11.00 -27.74
CA ILE A 112 4.24 12.14 -27.25
C ILE A 112 3.71 13.39 -27.94
N THR A 113 3.23 14.36 -27.17
CA THR A 113 2.56 15.57 -27.70
C THR A 113 3.27 16.83 -27.24
N LEU A 114 3.70 17.66 -28.18
CA LEU A 114 4.22 19.00 -27.92
C LEU A 114 3.06 20.00 -27.88
N LYS A 115 2.97 20.80 -26.81
CA LYS A 115 1.85 21.71 -26.53
C LYS A 115 2.34 23.07 -26.04
N THR A 116 1.48 24.07 -26.21
CA THR A 116 1.47 25.30 -25.39
C THR A 116 0.25 25.26 -24.47
N GLN A 117 0.09 26.27 -23.61
CA GLN A 117 -1.09 26.39 -22.74
C GLN A 117 -2.43 26.36 -23.51
N CYS A 118 -2.45 26.87 -24.77
CA CYS A 118 -3.68 27.05 -25.53
C CYS A 118 -3.77 26.16 -26.78
N SER A 119 -2.72 25.42 -27.16
CA SER A 119 -2.72 24.68 -28.42
C SER A 119 -1.84 23.43 -28.40
N VAL A 120 -2.23 22.43 -29.18
CA VAL A 120 -1.37 21.30 -29.54
C VAL A 120 -0.55 21.72 -30.76
N LEU A 121 0.79 21.65 -30.65
CA LEU A 121 1.68 22.01 -31.75
C LEU A 121 1.86 20.84 -32.72
N GLY A 122 2.02 19.64 -32.18
CA GLY A 122 2.12 18.38 -32.94
C GLY A 122 2.28 17.15 -32.04
N ARG A 123 2.15 15.95 -32.63
CA ARG A 123 2.19 14.65 -31.94
C ARG A 123 3.10 13.66 -32.66
N PHE A 124 3.76 12.81 -31.88
CA PHE A 124 4.41 11.58 -32.31
C PHE A 124 3.63 10.40 -31.71
N ARG A 125 3.45 9.32 -32.49
CA ARG A 125 2.74 8.11 -32.06
C ARG A 125 3.53 6.88 -32.48
N ILE A 126 3.56 5.89 -31.60
CA ILE A 126 4.17 4.58 -31.85
C ILE A 126 3.38 3.51 -31.10
N SER A 127 3.15 2.34 -31.73
CA SER A 127 2.47 1.22 -31.06
C SER A 127 3.42 0.49 -30.10
N ALA A 128 2.87 -0.18 -29.08
CA ALA A 128 3.67 -1.04 -28.20
C ALA A 128 4.40 -2.13 -28.98
N GLU A 129 3.75 -2.72 -29.99
CA GLU A 129 4.35 -3.72 -30.88
C GLU A 129 5.60 -3.18 -31.60
N GLN A 130 5.55 -1.95 -32.11
CA GLN A 130 6.70 -1.31 -32.75
C GLN A 130 7.84 -1.02 -31.77
N ILE A 131 7.52 -0.69 -30.51
CA ILE A 131 8.55 -0.48 -29.47
C ILE A 131 9.25 -1.81 -29.18
N LEU A 132 8.50 -2.88 -28.97
CA LEU A 132 9.03 -4.20 -28.60
C LEU A 132 9.82 -4.88 -29.72
N THR A 133 9.49 -4.59 -30.98
CA THR A 133 10.17 -5.16 -32.16
C THR A 133 11.32 -4.30 -32.70
N SER A 134 11.59 -3.15 -32.09
CA SER A 134 12.67 -2.25 -32.54
C SER A 134 14.06 -2.80 -32.19
N ASP A 135 14.97 -2.83 -33.19
CA ASP A 135 16.38 -3.18 -33.03
C ASP A 135 17.28 -1.99 -33.48
N PRO A 136 18.07 -1.37 -32.59
CA PRO A 136 18.12 -1.61 -31.15
C PRO A 136 16.81 -1.17 -30.47
N ALA A 137 16.53 -1.69 -29.27
CA ALA A 137 15.38 -1.32 -28.41
C ALA A 137 15.41 0.15 -27.90
N ILE A 138 16.20 1.00 -28.55
CA ILE A 138 16.41 2.41 -28.28
C ILE A 138 15.95 3.20 -29.50
N ILE A 139 14.89 3.98 -29.33
CA ILE A 139 14.42 4.95 -30.30
C ILE A 139 15.02 6.31 -29.92
N ASN A 140 16.01 6.76 -30.67
CA ASN A 140 16.70 8.02 -30.45
C ASN A 140 16.75 8.83 -31.74
N GLY A 141 16.28 10.08 -31.69
CA GLY A 141 16.32 10.93 -32.86
C GLY A 141 15.55 12.24 -32.72
N PHE A 142 15.51 12.97 -33.83
CA PHE A 142 14.77 14.22 -33.95
C PHE A 142 13.57 14.02 -34.88
N PHE A 143 12.40 13.76 -34.31
CA PHE A 143 11.24 13.27 -35.04
C PHE A 143 10.29 14.39 -35.44
N SER A 144 9.85 14.37 -36.70
CA SER A 144 8.80 15.28 -37.20
C SER A 144 7.47 15.00 -36.51
N LEU A 145 6.73 16.06 -36.19
CA LEU A 145 5.44 15.94 -35.52
C LEU A 145 4.27 16.04 -36.51
N ILE A 146 3.21 15.29 -36.20
CA ILE A 146 1.95 15.29 -36.94
C ILE A 146 0.99 16.31 -36.30
N ALA A 147 0.38 17.17 -37.10
CA ALA A 147 -0.62 18.14 -36.68
C ALA A 147 -1.97 17.47 -36.33
N GLU A 148 -2.90 18.22 -35.73
CA GLU A 148 -4.23 17.67 -35.39
C GLU A 148 -5.06 17.26 -36.62
N ASN A 149 -4.87 17.93 -37.75
CA ASN A 149 -5.51 17.60 -39.02
C ASN A 149 -4.82 16.45 -39.79
N GLY A 150 -3.85 15.77 -39.18
CA GLY A 150 -3.12 14.66 -39.80
C GLY A 150 -1.97 15.07 -40.73
N SER A 151 -1.80 16.36 -41.04
CA SER A 151 -0.67 16.82 -41.86
C SER A 151 0.65 16.73 -41.10
N THR A 152 1.71 16.32 -41.77
CA THR A 152 3.07 16.35 -41.22
C THR A 152 3.57 17.79 -41.19
N LYS A 153 4.20 18.21 -40.09
CA LYS A 153 4.89 19.51 -39.99
C LYS A 153 6.41 19.25 -40.04
N PRO A 154 7.02 19.17 -41.24
CA PRO A 154 8.43 18.80 -41.37
C PRO A 154 9.39 19.75 -40.62
N ASN A 155 8.99 21.01 -40.42
CA ASN A 155 9.77 22.02 -39.69
C ASN A 155 9.55 22.01 -38.17
N LEU A 156 8.56 21.26 -37.66
CA LEU A 156 8.32 21.09 -36.23
C LEU A 156 8.77 19.70 -35.80
N LYS A 157 9.94 19.62 -35.18
CA LYS A 157 10.52 18.37 -34.71
C LYS A 157 10.69 18.37 -33.19
N LEU A 158 10.67 17.18 -32.59
CA LEU A 158 10.94 16.95 -31.16
C LEU A 158 12.05 15.91 -31.01
N LYS A 159 13.09 16.26 -30.27
CA LYS A 159 14.23 15.39 -29.97
C LYS A 159 13.97 14.67 -28.66
N PHE A 160 13.93 13.34 -28.73
CA PHE A 160 13.78 12.50 -27.55
C PHE A 160 14.51 11.17 -27.74
N MET A 161 14.79 10.53 -26.61
CA MET A 161 15.25 9.15 -26.55
C MET A 161 14.23 8.34 -25.76
N MET A 162 13.95 7.13 -26.23
CA MET A 162 13.00 6.20 -25.64
C MET A 162 13.60 4.80 -25.65
N TRP A 163 13.52 4.13 -24.51
CA TRP A 163 13.96 2.74 -24.34
C TRP A 163 12.90 2.01 -23.53
N PHE A 164 12.72 0.71 -23.78
CA PHE A 164 11.84 -0.14 -23.00
C PHE A 164 12.63 -1.28 -22.37
N ARG A 165 12.54 -1.39 -21.04
CA ARG A 165 13.09 -2.53 -20.28
C ARG A 165 11.95 -3.48 -19.92
N PRO A 166 11.90 -4.70 -20.47
CA PRO A 166 10.94 -5.72 -20.06
C PRO A 166 11.04 -6.06 -18.56
N ALA A 167 9.90 -6.38 -17.94
CA ALA A 167 9.83 -6.64 -16.50
C ALA A 167 10.61 -7.89 -16.06
N TYR A 168 10.67 -8.93 -16.90
CA TYR A 168 11.38 -10.18 -16.58
C TYR A 168 12.92 -10.02 -16.52
N LEU A 169 13.46 -8.91 -17.04
CA LEU A 169 14.88 -8.55 -16.90
C LEU A 169 15.19 -7.83 -15.59
N GLU A 170 14.20 -7.62 -14.71
CA GLU A 170 14.43 -7.10 -13.38
C GLU A 170 14.97 -8.22 -12.46
N PRO A 171 16.13 -8.02 -11.81
CA PRO A 171 16.68 -9.02 -10.91
C PRO A 171 15.78 -9.18 -9.68
N GLY A 172 15.65 -10.41 -9.18
CA GLY A 172 14.87 -10.72 -7.98
C GLY A 172 15.50 -10.15 -6.70
N TRP A 173 14.81 -10.32 -5.56
CA TRP A 173 15.25 -9.74 -4.29
C TRP A 173 16.57 -10.30 -3.80
N CYS A 174 16.79 -11.63 -3.84
CA CYS A 174 18.05 -12.23 -3.39
C CYS A 174 19.25 -11.61 -4.13
N GLN A 175 19.21 -11.59 -5.46
CA GLN A 175 20.26 -10.97 -6.28
C GLN A 175 20.38 -9.45 -6.05
N SER A 176 19.26 -8.76 -5.88
CA SER A 176 19.25 -7.30 -5.70
C SER A 176 19.89 -6.86 -4.39
N LEU A 177 19.66 -7.62 -3.32
CA LEU A 177 20.11 -7.32 -1.97
C LEU A 177 21.54 -7.81 -1.71
N GLU A 178 21.93 -9.01 -2.15
CA GLU A 178 23.29 -9.55 -2.00
C GLU A 178 24.36 -8.67 -2.67
N GLY A 179 24.05 -8.11 -3.84
CA GLY A 179 24.96 -7.23 -4.57
C GLY A 179 24.94 -5.77 -4.14
N GLN A 180 24.17 -5.39 -3.11
CA GLN A 180 23.83 -4.00 -2.75
C GLN A 180 23.39 -3.15 -3.96
N SER A 181 22.80 -3.80 -4.96
CA SER A 181 22.44 -3.18 -6.24
C SER A 181 21.09 -2.46 -6.18
N PHE A 182 20.26 -2.76 -5.17
CA PHE A 182 19.03 -2.04 -4.92
C PHE A 182 19.33 -0.65 -4.35
N GLN A 183 18.99 0.38 -5.13
CA GLN A 183 19.25 1.79 -4.80
C GLN A 183 17.98 2.52 -4.35
N GLY A 184 16.95 1.77 -3.94
CA GLY A 184 15.62 2.32 -3.68
C GLY A 184 14.86 2.75 -4.94
N ILE A 185 13.65 3.22 -4.72
CA ILE A 185 12.75 3.81 -5.71
C ILE A 185 13.30 5.18 -6.11
N ARG A 186 13.87 5.26 -7.33
CA ARG A 186 14.49 6.47 -7.87
C ARG A 186 13.55 7.67 -7.91
N ASN A 187 12.26 7.43 -8.10
CA ASN A 187 11.29 8.50 -8.25
C ASN A 187 10.74 9.08 -6.94
N ALA A 188 11.13 8.55 -5.78
CA ALA A 188 10.71 9.05 -4.47
C ALA A 188 11.37 10.39 -4.10
N SER A 189 10.70 11.17 -3.24
CA SER A 189 11.28 12.37 -2.63
C SER A 189 12.44 12.05 -1.70
N PHE A 190 12.35 10.92 -1.01
CA PHE A 190 13.30 10.53 0.01
C PHE A 190 14.16 9.37 -0.50
N PRO A 191 15.49 9.45 -0.32
CA PRO A 191 16.38 8.36 -0.71
C PRO A 191 16.22 7.19 0.26
N GLN A 192 16.74 6.02 -0.13
CA GLN A 192 16.93 4.94 0.82
C GLN A 192 17.95 5.36 1.89
N ARG A 193 17.70 4.98 3.14
CA ARG A 193 18.51 5.24 4.32
C ARG A 193 18.97 3.91 4.92
N SER A 194 20.27 3.73 5.04
CA SER A 194 20.85 2.63 5.82
C SER A 194 20.93 3.03 7.30
N ASN A 195 21.42 2.11 8.15
CA ASN A 195 21.60 2.32 9.59
C ASN A 195 20.30 2.79 10.29
N CYS A 196 19.17 2.22 9.90
CA CYS A 196 17.89 2.46 10.54
C CYS A 196 17.55 1.30 11.47
N ARG A 197 16.66 1.59 12.42
CA ARG A 197 15.96 0.57 13.20
C ARG A 197 14.49 0.65 12.89
N VAL A 198 13.88 -0.51 12.68
CA VAL A 198 12.45 -0.66 12.43
C VAL A 198 11.87 -1.55 13.51
N VAL A 199 10.71 -1.18 14.02
CA VAL A 199 9.86 -2.02 14.85
C VAL A 199 8.55 -2.22 14.09
N LEU A 200 8.13 -3.46 13.96
CA LEU A 200 6.87 -3.83 13.32
C LEU A 200 5.84 -4.12 14.42
N TYR A 201 4.63 -3.59 14.25
CA TYR A 201 3.52 -3.76 15.17
C TYR A 201 2.36 -4.44 14.46
N GLN A 202 1.89 -5.51 15.08
CA GLN A 202 0.66 -6.22 14.79
C GLN A 202 -0.35 -5.75 15.82
N ASP A 203 -1.49 -5.26 15.36
CA ASP A 203 -2.52 -4.64 16.20
C ASP A 203 -2.05 -3.46 17.06
N ALA A 204 -2.95 -2.96 17.91
CA ALA A 204 -2.66 -1.86 18.83
C ALA A 204 -1.96 -2.35 20.11
N HIS A 205 -2.24 -3.59 20.51
CA HIS A 205 -1.82 -4.18 21.77
C HIS A 205 -1.92 -5.72 21.71
N HIS A 206 -1.23 -6.42 22.60
CA HIS A 206 -1.33 -7.86 22.77
C HIS A 206 -1.55 -8.28 24.21
N ARG A 207 -2.26 -9.39 24.44
CA ARG A 207 -2.33 -9.97 25.79
C ARG A 207 -0.95 -10.49 26.20
N ALA A 208 -0.69 -10.51 27.51
CA ALA A 208 0.54 -11.11 28.06
C ALA A 208 0.69 -12.61 27.73
N THR A 209 -0.40 -13.29 27.36
CA THR A 209 -0.42 -14.69 26.95
C THR A 209 -0.15 -14.88 25.46
N PHE A 210 -0.11 -13.82 24.66
CA PHE A 210 0.20 -13.91 23.24
C PHE A 210 1.68 -14.21 23.06
N ASP A 211 1.96 -15.38 22.51
CA ASP A 211 3.32 -15.90 22.42
C ASP A 211 3.53 -16.57 21.05
N PRO A 212 3.77 -15.77 20.00
CA PRO A 212 4.00 -16.27 18.64
C PRO A 212 5.42 -16.84 18.48
N ARG A 213 5.96 -17.52 19.50
CA ARG A 213 7.24 -18.23 19.43
C ARG A 213 7.12 -19.39 18.46
N VAL A 214 7.56 -19.14 17.24
CA VAL A 214 7.47 -20.07 16.14
C VAL A 214 8.90 -20.40 15.67
N HIS A 215 9.37 -21.62 15.99
CA HIS A 215 10.65 -22.24 15.58
C HIS A 215 11.87 -21.30 15.48
N ASP A 216 12.69 -21.24 16.54
CA ASP A 216 13.98 -20.52 16.61
C ASP A 216 13.98 -19.02 16.23
N VAL A 217 12.84 -18.44 15.81
CA VAL A 217 12.65 -17.02 15.55
C VAL A 217 11.87 -16.42 16.71
N SER A 218 12.55 -15.70 17.60
CA SER A 218 11.88 -14.94 18.66
C SER A 218 11.25 -13.68 18.06
N SER A 219 9.99 -13.76 17.64
CA SER A 219 9.17 -12.56 17.41
C SER A 219 8.59 -12.12 18.74
N ASN A 220 9.20 -11.11 19.37
CA ASN A 220 8.58 -10.47 20.53
C ASN A 220 7.52 -9.49 20.01
N ALA A 221 6.27 -9.93 20.01
CA ALA A 221 5.12 -9.08 19.73
C ALA A 221 5.19 -7.83 20.63
N ARG A 222 5.01 -6.64 20.06
CA ARG A 222 5.17 -5.37 20.78
C ARG A 222 3.85 -4.61 20.84
N ASN A 223 3.65 -3.90 21.93
CA ASN A 223 2.45 -3.13 22.18
C ASN A 223 2.57 -1.71 21.60
N LEU A 224 2.02 -1.50 20.39
CA LEU A 224 2.09 -0.22 19.68
C LEU A 224 1.68 0.97 20.56
N TRP A 225 0.51 0.90 21.18
CA TRP A 225 -0.04 2.05 21.90
C TRP A 225 0.71 2.35 23.20
N GLU A 226 1.32 1.35 23.83
CA GLU A 226 2.24 1.59 24.93
C GLU A 226 3.52 2.28 24.45
N ASP A 227 4.11 1.82 23.35
CA ASP A 227 5.31 2.43 22.79
C ASP A 227 5.05 3.86 22.31
N VAL A 228 3.88 4.14 21.73
CA VAL A 228 3.44 5.51 21.40
C VAL A 228 3.32 6.37 22.66
N TYR A 229 2.71 5.85 23.73
CA TYR A 229 2.63 6.57 25.01
C TYR A 229 4.02 6.90 25.55
N LYS A 230 4.91 5.89 25.65
CA LYS A 230 6.30 6.03 26.12
C LYS A 230 7.06 7.06 25.30
N ALA A 231 6.89 7.03 23.97
CA ALA A 231 7.54 7.96 23.05
C ALA A 231 7.08 9.41 23.26
N ILE A 232 5.77 9.66 23.36
CA ILE A 232 5.22 11.00 23.60
C ILE A 232 5.59 11.51 25.00
N ASP A 233 5.47 10.66 26.02
CA ASP A 233 5.76 11.03 27.39
C ASP A 233 7.25 11.40 27.60
N SER A 234 8.14 10.67 26.94
CA SER A 234 9.59 10.91 27.02
C SER A 234 10.09 12.08 26.17
N ALA A 235 9.27 12.62 25.26
CA ALA A 235 9.65 13.72 24.35
C ALA A 235 10.03 15.00 25.10
N ARG A 236 11.01 15.74 24.57
CA ARG A 236 11.55 16.96 25.19
C ARG A 236 11.56 18.18 24.28
N HIS A 237 11.43 17.99 22.97
CA HIS A 237 11.53 19.07 21.99
C HIS A 237 10.30 19.16 21.09
N LEU A 238 9.81 18.05 20.54
CA LEU A 238 8.70 18.04 19.60
C LEU A 238 7.82 16.79 19.69
N VAL A 239 6.53 16.97 19.42
CA VAL A 239 5.56 15.89 19.17
C VAL A 239 4.68 16.33 18.00
N TYR A 240 4.92 15.77 16.81
CA TYR A 240 4.23 16.12 15.57
C TYR A 240 3.32 14.96 15.15
N ILE A 241 2.03 15.22 15.02
CA ILE A 241 1.02 14.20 14.70
C ILE A 241 0.29 14.61 13.43
N ALA A 242 0.30 13.77 12.40
CA ALA A 242 -0.61 13.85 11.27
C ALA A 242 -1.59 12.68 11.34
N GLY A 243 -2.87 12.93 11.16
CA GLY A 243 -3.89 11.89 11.19
C GLY A 243 -5.06 12.20 10.26
N TRP A 244 -5.73 11.15 9.81
CA TRP A 244 -7.04 11.26 9.20
C TRP A 244 -8.10 11.59 10.25
N ALA A 245 -7.93 11.03 11.46
CA ALA A 245 -8.77 11.27 12.62
C ALA A 245 -7.95 11.33 13.90
N LEU A 246 -8.49 11.99 14.94
CA LEU A 246 -7.94 11.94 16.30
C LEU A 246 -9.09 12.10 17.30
N ASN A 247 -9.21 11.19 18.27
CA ASN A 247 -10.05 11.40 19.44
C ASN A 247 -9.16 11.79 20.64
N PRO A 248 -9.25 13.02 21.17
CA PRO A 248 -8.46 13.42 22.33
C PRO A 248 -8.80 12.63 23.60
N ASN A 249 -9.96 11.97 23.67
CA ASN A 249 -10.36 11.15 24.81
C ASN A 249 -9.86 9.70 24.71
N LEU A 250 -9.19 9.32 23.63
CA LEU A 250 -8.64 7.98 23.47
C LEU A 250 -7.63 7.67 24.58
N VAL A 251 -7.76 6.52 25.21
CA VAL A 251 -6.79 5.97 26.17
C VAL A 251 -5.91 4.93 25.47
N LEU A 252 -4.60 5.19 25.45
CA LEU A 252 -3.60 4.32 24.82
C LEU A 252 -3.25 3.10 25.67
N VAL A 253 -3.02 3.31 26.96
CA VAL A 253 -2.62 2.26 27.89
C VAL A 253 -3.83 1.85 28.70
N ARG A 254 -4.26 0.62 28.46
CA ARG A 254 -5.55 0.13 28.91
C ARG A 254 -5.39 -0.89 30.02
N GLU A 255 -4.63 -1.96 29.80
CA GLU A 255 -4.47 -3.06 30.75
C GLU A 255 -3.73 -2.62 32.03
N GLU A 256 -4.07 -3.23 33.17
CA GLU A 256 -3.42 -2.93 34.46
C GLU A 256 -2.04 -3.58 34.54
N GLU A 257 -1.86 -4.72 33.86
CA GLU A 257 -0.61 -5.49 33.74
C GLU A 257 0.37 -4.86 32.74
N THR A 258 0.60 -3.55 32.86
CA THR A 258 1.52 -2.78 32.01
C THR A 258 2.79 -2.36 32.78
N GLU A 259 3.91 -2.18 32.08
CA GLU A 259 5.16 -1.67 32.66
C GLU A 259 5.08 -0.17 33.03
N ILE A 260 4.03 0.52 32.59
CA ILE A 260 3.82 1.97 32.78
C ILE A 260 2.49 2.26 33.49
N PRO A 261 2.30 1.83 34.76
CA PRO A 261 1.01 1.93 35.46
C PRO A 261 0.48 3.37 35.60
N HIS A 262 1.37 4.37 35.60
CA HIS A 262 0.99 5.79 35.62
C HIS A 262 0.30 6.27 34.33
N ALA A 263 0.37 5.48 33.26
CA ALA A 263 -0.24 5.77 31.96
C ALA A 263 -1.68 5.24 31.84
N VAL A 264 -2.07 4.29 32.71
CA VAL A 264 -3.38 3.62 32.64
C VAL A 264 -4.49 4.66 32.79
N GLY A 265 -5.42 4.67 31.83
CA GLY A 265 -6.56 5.59 31.84
C GLY A 265 -6.25 7.03 31.43
N VAL A 266 -4.99 7.39 31.18
CA VAL A 266 -4.61 8.74 30.71
C VAL A 266 -5.02 8.89 29.25
N THR A 267 -5.84 9.91 28.96
CA THR A 267 -6.24 10.21 27.59
C THR A 267 -5.09 10.86 26.81
N ILE A 268 -5.03 10.61 25.50
CA ILE A 268 -4.02 11.21 24.62
C ILE A 268 -4.10 12.74 24.62
N GLY A 269 -5.30 13.31 24.75
CA GLY A 269 -5.50 14.75 24.84
C GLY A 269 -4.84 15.37 26.07
N GLU A 270 -4.97 14.74 27.23
CA GLU A 270 -4.33 15.22 28.47
C GLU A 270 -2.81 15.00 28.43
N LEU A 271 -2.33 13.89 27.87
CA LEU A 271 -0.90 13.67 27.64
C LEU A 271 -0.30 14.80 26.77
N LEU A 272 -0.93 15.11 25.63
CA LEU A 272 -0.45 16.15 24.72
C LEU A 272 -0.48 17.54 25.36
N LYS A 273 -1.52 17.88 26.13
CA LYS A 273 -1.57 19.13 26.92
C LYS A 273 -0.44 19.21 27.93
N ARG A 274 -0.18 18.13 28.67
CA ARG A 274 0.93 18.04 29.64
C ARG A 274 2.26 18.30 28.96
N LYS A 275 2.56 17.61 27.85
CA LYS A 275 3.80 17.82 27.09
C LYS A 275 3.94 19.25 26.57
N ALA A 276 2.87 19.84 26.06
CA ALA A 276 2.86 21.22 25.60
C ALA A 276 3.06 22.23 26.75
N HIS A 277 2.57 21.93 27.95
CA HIS A 277 2.80 22.74 29.16
C HIS A 277 4.26 22.65 29.64
N GLU A 278 4.91 21.49 29.49
CA GLU A 278 6.34 21.29 29.77
C GLU A 278 7.28 22.00 28.76
N GLY A 279 6.72 22.64 27.73
CA GLY A 279 7.49 23.36 26.70
C GLY A 279 7.85 22.54 25.46
N VAL A 280 7.33 21.31 25.34
CA VAL A 280 7.47 20.51 24.12
C VAL A 280 6.60 21.11 23.01
N ALA A 281 7.13 21.24 21.79
CA ALA A 281 6.37 21.75 20.67
C ALA A 281 5.41 20.70 20.12
N VAL A 282 4.17 20.71 20.60
CA VAL A 282 3.13 19.79 20.14
C VAL A 282 2.38 20.38 18.94
N ARG A 283 2.44 19.71 17.78
CA ARG A 283 1.80 20.11 16.52
C ARG A 283 0.92 18.98 16.01
N VAL A 284 -0.37 19.24 15.86
CA VAL A 284 -1.34 18.25 15.39
C VAL A 284 -1.97 18.75 14.09
N MET A 285 -1.87 17.97 13.03
CA MET A 285 -2.42 18.26 11.71
C MET A 285 -3.44 17.17 11.35
N LEU A 286 -4.72 17.52 11.39
CA LEU A 286 -5.82 16.61 11.08
C LEU A 286 -6.40 16.91 9.71
N TRP A 287 -6.91 15.89 9.03
CA TRP A 287 -7.77 16.12 7.86
C TRP A 287 -9.00 16.94 8.27
N SER A 288 -9.30 17.98 7.51
CA SER A 288 -10.55 18.74 7.64
C SER A 288 -11.63 17.99 6.87
N ASP A 289 -12.50 17.27 7.57
CA ASP A 289 -13.68 16.69 6.95
C ASP A 289 -14.65 17.84 6.64
N GLU A 290 -14.75 18.23 5.37
CA GLU A 290 -15.61 19.33 4.95
C GLU A 290 -17.11 19.02 5.18
N THR A 291 -17.48 17.75 5.37
CA THR A 291 -18.84 17.37 5.79
C THR A 291 -19.10 17.63 7.27
N SER A 292 -18.06 17.84 8.10
CA SER A 292 -18.19 18.26 9.51
C SER A 292 -18.55 19.76 9.66
N LEU A 293 -18.67 20.53 8.57
CA LEU A 293 -19.00 21.95 8.62
C LEU A 293 -20.46 22.19 9.05
N PRO A 294 -20.74 23.13 9.98
CA PRO A 294 -22.09 23.35 10.54
C PRO A 294 -23.21 23.67 9.54
N MET A 295 -22.87 24.16 8.34
CA MET A 295 -23.85 24.48 7.29
C MET A 295 -24.32 23.26 6.48
N ILE A 296 -23.66 22.12 6.61
CA ILE A 296 -24.05 20.85 6.01
C ILE A 296 -24.68 20.04 7.14
N LYS A 297 -26.01 19.80 7.09
CA LYS A 297 -26.81 19.15 8.14
C LYS A 297 -26.46 17.66 8.42
N ASN A 298 -25.30 17.19 7.97
CA ASN A 298 -24.81 15.84 8.21
C ASN A 298 -23.66 15.95 9.20
N LYS A 299 -23.89 15.71 10.50
CA LYS A 299 -22.80 15.63 11.49
C LYS A 299 -21.74 14.63 11.00
N GLY A 300 -20.60 15.13 10.50
CA GLY A 300 -19.37 14.39 10.15
C GLY A 300 -19.61 12.96 9.66
N LEU A 301 -19.94 12.80 8.37
CA LEU A 301 -20.35 11.51 7.78
C LEU A 301 -19.29 10.40 8.01
N MET A 302 -18.02 10.80 8.14
CA MET A 302 -16.88 9.91 8.32
C MET A 302 -16.42 9.76 9.79
N ARG A 303 -17.13 10.36 10.76
CA ARG A 303 -16.84 10.24 12.22
C ARG A 303 -15.37 10.46 12.61
N THR A 304 -14.69 11.41 11.97
CA THR A 304 -13.26 11.67 12.16
C THR A 304 -12.91 12.36 13.48
N ASN A 305 -13.90 12.88 14.21
CA ASN A 305 -13.75 13.71 15.41
C ASN A 305 -12.83 14.94 15.22
N ASP A 306 -12.58 15.36 13.97
CA ASP A 306 -11.65 16.43 13.61
C ASP A 306 -12.01 17.77 14.26
N GLN A 307 -13.27 18.19 14.15
CA GLN A 307 -13.77 19.42 14.78
C GLN A 307 -13.75 19.35 16.30
N THR A 308 -14.05 18.17 16.86
CA THR A 308 -14.03 17.93 18.32
C THR A 308 -12.62 18.05 18.86
N ALA A 309 -11.64 17.39 18.22
CA ALA A 309 -10.23 17.49 18.57
C ALA A 309 -9.70 18.92 18.42
N PHE A 310 -10.05 19.59 17.32
CA PHE A 310 -9.67 20.99 17.11
C PHE A 310 -10.22 21.91 18.20
N ALA A 311 -11.48 21.74 18.59
CA ALA A 311 -12.09 22.49 19.68
C ALA A 311 -11.43 22.17 21.04
N TYR A 312 -11.12 20.91 21.29
CA TYR A 312 -10.50 20.44 22.55
C TYR A 312 -9.13 21.09 22.82
N PHE A 313 -8.34 21.36 21.76
CA PHE A 313 -7.01 21.98 21.90
C PHE A 313 -6.98 23.50 21.73
N ARG A 314 -8.11 24.15 21.39
CA ARG A 314 -8.17 25.57 20.99
C ARG A 314 -7.47 26.53 21.96
N ASP A 315 -7.70 26.34 23.25
CA ASP A 315 -7.23 27.22 24.33
C ASP A 315 -6.09 26.58 25.13
N THR A 316 -5.23 25.83 24.44
CA THR A 316 -4.09 25.09 25.03
C THR A 316 -2.78 25.43 24.32
N ASN A 317 -1.65 24.96 24.86
CA ASN A 317 -0.35 25.08 24.20
C ASN A 317 -0.16 24.09 23.03
N VAL A 318 -1.12 23.18 22.80
CA VAL A 318 -1.12 22.27 21.65
C VAL A 318 -1.60 23.03 20.42
N VAL A 319 -0.79 23.06 19.36
CA VAL A 319 -1.19 23.72 18.12
C VAL A 319 -1.83 22.68 17.20
N CYS A 320 -3.17 22.60 17.25
CA CYS A 320 -3.97 21.76 16.35
C CYS A 320 -4.43 22.55 15.12
N ARG A 321 -4.40 21.92 13.93
CA ARG A 321 -4.81 22.50 12.65
C ARG A 321 -5.63 21.49 11.84
N LEU A 322 -6.72 21.99 11.25
CA LEU A 322 -7.51 21.27 10.27
C LEU A 322 -6.99 21.60 8.87
N CYS A 323 -6.67 20.57 8.10
CA CYS A 323 -6.10 20.70 6.76
C CYS A 323 -7.07 20.13 5.72
N PRO A 324 -7.67 20.95 4.84
CA PRO A 324 -8.50 20.45 3.76
C PRO A 324 -7.64 19.84 2.65
N ARG A 325 -8.17 18.81 1.99
CA ARG A 325 -7.53 18.19 0.83
C ARG A 325 -8.13 18.75 -0.45
N SER A 326 -7.55 19.84 -0.94
CA SER A 326 -8.05 20.51 -2.14
C SER A 326 -7.79 19.69 -3.41
N HIS A 327 -8.81 19.51 -4.25
CA HIS A 327 -8.66 18.92 -5.58
C HIS A 327 -9.42 19.72 -6.64
N LYS A 328 -8.75 20.00 -7.78
CA LYS A 328 -9.22 20.96 -8.79
C LYS A 328 -10.61 20.63 -9.37
N GLN A 329 -10.92 19.35 -9.56
CA GLN A 329 -12.19 18.91 -10.17
C GLN A 329 -13.22 18.47 -9.13
N LEU A 330 -12.77 18.09 -7.92
CA LEU A 330 -13.60 17.50 -6.87
C LEU A 330 -13.12 18.00 -5.52
N PRO A 331 -13.40 19.28 -5.16
CA PRO A 331 -12.75 19.95 -4.04
C PRO A 331 -12.85 19.22 -2.70
N THR A 332 -13.89 18.41 -2.50
CA THR A 332 -14.26 17.83 -1.20
C THR A 332 -14.20 16.29 -1.17
N ALA A 333 -13.67 15.64 -2.22
CA ALA A 333 -13.83 14.19 -2.41
C ALA A 333 -12.69 13.33 -1.81
N PHE A 334 -11.58 13.95 -1.46
CA PHE A 334 -10.34 13.28 -1.06
C PHE A 334 -9.90 13.69 0.34
N ALA A 335 -9.03 12.89 0.94
CA ALA A 335 -8.61 13.06 2.32
C ALA A 335 -7.09 13.18 2.47
N HIS A 336 -6.69 13.71 3.62
CA HIS A 336 -5.35 13.46 4.14
C HIS A 336 -5.38 12.17 4.94
N HIS A 337 -4.78 11.11 4.42
CA HIS A 337 -4.92 9.77 4.97
C HIS A 337 -3.64 9.23 5.64
N GLN A 338 -2.56 10.03 5.65
CA GLN A 338 -1.34 9.75 6.41
C GLN A 338 -1.63 9.70 7.92
N LYS A 339 -1.20 8.62 8.58
CA LYS A 339 -1.12 8.52 10.03
C LYS A 339 0.34 8.48 10.45
N THR A 340 0.83 9.55 11.08
CA THR A 340 2.23 9.66 11.50
C THR A 340 2.35 10.32 12.87
N ILE A 341 3.24 9.81 13.72
CA ILE A 341 3.61 10.44 14.98
C ILE A 341 5.13 10.56 15.01
N THR A 342 5.66 11.78 15.09
CA THR A 342 7.10 12.03 15.15
C THR A 342 7.45 12.73 16.45
N VAL A 343 8.44 12.18 17.16
CA VAL A 343 8.95 12.71 18.43
C VAL A 343 10.46 12.72 18.45
N ASP A 344 11.04 13.49 19.37
CA ASP A 344 12.42 13.28 19.79
C ASP A 344 12.48 12.25 20.94
N THR A 345 13.36 11.26 20.83
CA THR A 345 13.58 10.22 21.86
C THR A 345 15.02 10.23 22.35
N ARG A 346 15.29 9.67 23.53
CA ARG A 346 16.66 9.51 24.03
C ARG A 346 17.37 8.42 23.23
N VAL A 347 18.63 8.67 22.86
CA VAL A 347 19.48 7.64 22.26
C VAL A 347 19.81 6.59 23.32
N THR A 348 19.55 5.32 23.01
CA THR A 348 19.92 4.18 23.86
C THR A 348 21.45 4.04 23.95
N ASN A 349 21.95 3.46 25.05
CA ASN A 349 23.37 3.11 25.23
C ASN A 349 24.39 4.26 25.14
N THR A 350 23.97 5.51 25.39
CA THR A 350 24.90 6.63 25.55
C THR A 350 24.85 7.25 26.94
N ASN A 351 26.04 7.51 27.50
CA ASN A 351 26.20 8.31 28.73
C ASN A 351 25.86 9.80 28.52
N ASN A 352 25.64 10.21 27.27
CA ASN A 352 25.29 11.57 26.88
C ASN A 352 23.77 11.82 26.97
N LYS A 353 23.36 13.08 27.15
CA LYS A 353 21.95 13.53 27.09
C LYS A 353 21.45 13.69 25.64
N GLU A 354 21.98 12.90 24.72
CA GLU A 354 21.66 12.94 23.30
C GLU A 354 20.25 12.40 23.01
N ARG A 355 19.64 12.97 21.98
CA ARG A 355 18.31 12.63 21.51
C ARG A 355 18.33 12.48 20.00
N GLU A 356 17.42 11.70 19.45
CA GLU A 356 17.26 11.53 18.01
C GLU A 356 15.78 11.50 17.63
N ILE A 357 15.48 11.55 16.34
CA ILE A 357 14.10 11.50 15.84
C ILE A 357 13.62 10.05 15.77
N MET A 358 12.41 9.85 16.24
CA MET A 358 11.64 8.61 16.17
C MET A 358 10.30 8.92 15.51
N SER A 359 9.89 8.11 14.54
CA SER A 359 8.65 8.30 13.80
C SER A 359 7.84 7.01 13.69
N PHE A 360 6.55 7.08 14.00
CA PHE A 360 5.57 6.03 13.78
C PHE A 360 4.78 6.33 12.50
N LEU A 361 4.47 5.30 11.72
CA LEU A 361 3.54 5.36 10.59
C LEU A 361 2.93 3.99 10.28
N GLY A 362 1.74 3.96 9.66
CA GLY A 362 1.02 2.72 9.37
C GLY A 362 -0.47 2.95 9.16
N GLY A 363 -1.30 1.97 9.51
CA GLY A 363 -2.75 2.03 9.36
C GLY A 363 -3.51 2.66 10.54
N PHE A 364 -2.94 2.65 11.75
CA PHE A 364 -3.60 3.21 12.94
C PHE A 364 -3.68 4.75 12.99
N ASP A 365 -4.90 5.26 13.07
CA ASP A 365 -5.20 6.60 13.60
C ASP A 365 -5.34 6.56 15.13
N LEU A 366 -5.10 7.69 15.80
CA LEU A 366 -5.34 7.85 17.24
C LEU A 366 -6.81 8.17 17.54
N CYS A 367 -7.73 7.28 17.14
CA CYS A 367 -9.17 7.46 17.29
C CYS A 367 -9.92 6.19 17.73
N ASP A 368 -11.26 6.31 17.82
CA ASP A 368 -12.15 5.26 18.34
C ASP A 368 -12.11 3.98 17.51
N GLY A 369 -12.32 2.84 18.17
CA GLY A 369 -12.40 1.52 17.56
C GLY A 369 -11.07 0.87 17.19
N ARG A 370 -9.97 1.64 17.20
CA ARG A 370 -8.65 1.16 16.77
C ARG A 370 -7.93 0.35 17.84
N TYR A 371 -8.36 0.37 19.10
CA TYR A 371 -7.81 -0.55 20.08
C TYR A 371 -8.39 -1.93 19.85
N ASP A 372 -7.51 -2.89 19.65
CA ASP A 372 -7.83 -4.30 19.67
C ASP A 372 -6.59 -5.09 20.06
N THR A 373 -6.80 -6.37 20.33
CA THR A 373 -5.75 -7.38 20.53
C THR A 373 -5.97 -8.55 19.58
N GLU A 374 -5.02 -9.48 19.54
CA GLU A 374 -5.07 -10.70 18.72
C GLU A 374 -6.33 -11.56 18.95
N GLU A 375 -7.01 -11.37 20.09
CA GLU A 375 -8.24 -12.10 20.42
C GLU A 375 -9.43 -11.65 19.55
N HIS A 376 -9.40 -10.40 19.09
CA HIS A 376 -10.42 -9.78 18.24
C HIS A 376 -11.85 -10.10 18.68
N SER A 377 -12.12 -9.93 19.97
CA SER A 377 -13.39 -10.37 20.55
C SER A 377 -14.58 -9.54 20.05
N LEU A 378 -15.67 -10.23 19.72
CA LEU A 378 -16.92 -9.64 19.28
C LEU A 378 -17.78 -9.15 20.44
N PHE A 379 -17.74 -9.88 21.56
CA PHE A 379 -18.65 -9.65 22.68
C PHE A 379 -18.00 -9.70 24.07
N ARG A 380 -16.88 -10.41 24.24
CA ARG A 380 -16.27 -10.68 25.56
C ARG A 380 -15.54 -9.47 26.14
N THR A 381 -15.21 -8.48 25.32
CA THR A 381 -14.58 -7.21 25.73
C THR A 381 -15.60 -6.08 25.92
N LEU A 382 -16.89 -6.31 25.64
CA LEU A 382 -17.93 -5.30 25.78
C LEU A 382 -18.15 -4.91 27.25
N GLY A 383 -18.48 -3.64 27.49
CA GLY A 383 -18.77 -3.13 28.83
C GLY A 383 -17.54 -2.95 29.73
N THR A 384 -16.37 -3.42 29.31
CA THR A 384 -15.12 -3.18 30.03
C THR A 384 -14.67 -1.72 29.93
N ARG A 385 -14.97 -1.04 28.80
CA ARG A 385 -14.58 0.36 28.51
C ARG A 385 -15.54 1.05 27.53
N ASP A 386 -15.42 2.38 27.44
CA ASP A 386 -16.20 3.24 26.55
C ASP A 386 -15.54 3.39 25.16
N ASP A 387 -15.45 2.29 24.40
CA ASP A 387 -14.88 2.25 23.04
C ASP A 387 -15.60 1.21 22.16
N PHE A 388 -16.94 1.23 22.18
CA PHE A 388 -17.75 0.38 21.31
C PHE A 388 -17.77 0.94 19.89
N TYR A 389 -17.14 0.23 18.96
CA TYR A 389 -17.06 0.59 17.56
C TYR A 389 -17.76 -0.44 16.68
N GLN A 390 -18.68 0.02 15.83
CA GLN A 390 -19.42 -0.80 14.88
C GLN A 390 -20.12 0.15 13.89
N THR A 391 -19.55 0.32 12.70
CA THR A 391 -20.09 1.21 11.65
C THR A 391 -20.78 0.43 10.54
N SER A 392 -20.45 -0.85 10.40
CA SER A 392 -21.03 -1.77 9.42
C SER A 392 -22.44 -2.23 9.75
N VAL A 393 -22.96 -1.89 10.93
CA VAL A 393 -24.33 -2.22 11.36
C VAL A 393 -25.11 -0.96 11.72
N ALA A 394 -26.19 -0.70 10.99
CA ALA A 394 -27.04 0.47 11.21
C ALA A 394 -27.69 0.47 12.61
N GLY A 395 -27.50 1.57 13.36
CA GLY A 395 -28.08 1.75 14.69
C GLY A 395 -27.41 0.94 15.80
N ALA A 396 -26.21 0.41 15.56
CA ALA A 396 -25.36 -0.23 16.56
C ALA A 396 -24.98 0.74 17.68
N LYS A 397 -25.04 0.25 18.92
CA LYS A 397 -24.60 0.95 20.13
C LYS A 397 -24.44 -0.06 21.27
N LEU A 398 -23.54 0.21 22.21
CA LEU A 398 -23.27 -0.69 23.33
C LEU A 398 -24.53 -1.08 24.11
N SER A 399 -25.48 -0.16 24.31
CA SER A 399 -26.75 -0.43 25.02
C SER A 399 -27.64 -1.48 24.33
N ARG A 400 -27.31 -1.87 23.10
CA ARG A 400 -27.97 -2.92 22.32
C ARG A 400 -27.11 -4.18 22.13
N GLY A 401 -25.93 -4.23 22.76
CA GLY A 401 -25.00 -5.35 22.71
C GLY A 401 -24.14 -5.38 21.45
N GLY A 402 -23.34 -6.44 21.32
CA GLY A 402 -22.48 -6.65 20.16
C GLY A 402 -23.20 -7.24 18.94
N PRO A 403 -22.43 -7.62 17.90
CA PRO A 403 -20.97 -7.63 17.90
C PRO A 403 -20.39 -6.20 17.78
N ARG A 404 -19.30 -5.90 18.51
CA ARG A 404 -18.40 -4.82 18.04
C ARG A 404 -17.74 -5.27 16.74
N GLU A 405 -17.19 -4.34 15.99
CA GLU A 405 -16.36 -4.61 14.82
C GLU A 405 -14.90 -4.63 15.30
N PRO A 406 -14.25 -5.81 15.40
CA PRO A 406 -12.84 -5.88 15.76
C PRO A 406 -11.96 -5.25 14.69
N TRP A 407 -10.78 -4.79 15.08
CA TRP A 407 -9.88 -4.01 14.23
C TRP A 407 -8.50 -4.66 14.13
N HIS A 408 -8.25 -5.33 13.01
CA HIS A 408 -6.93 -5.89 12.67
C HIS A 408 -6.15 -4.92 11.79
N ASP A 409 -4.96 -4.51 12.21
CA ASP A 409 -4.17 -3.52 11.48
C ASP A 409 -2.67 -3.60 11.82
N CYS A 410 -1.82 -2.97 11.01
CA CYS A 410 -0.38 -2.98 11.16
C CYS A 410 0.20 -1.56 11.25
N HIS A 411 1.27 -1.41 12.05
CA HIS A 411 2.03 -0.17 12.18
C HIS A 411 3.53 -0.41 12.23
N THR A 412 4.31 0.66 12.10
CA THR A 412 5.75 0.59 12.31
C THR A 412 6.29 1.83 13.03
N CYS A 413 7.38 1.64 13.77
CA CYS A 413 8.23 2.71 14.30
C CYS A 413 9.60 2.65 13.64
N VAL A 414 10.10 3.80 13.19
CA VAL A 414 11.42 3.95 12.59
C VAL A 414 12.28 4.95 13.36
N VAL A 415 13.54 4.61 13.52
CA VAL A 415 14.63 5.47 14.02
C VAL A 415 15.77 5.48 13.00
N GLY A 416 16.51 6.58 12.93
CA GLY A 416 17.59 6.79 11.96
C GLY A 416 17.21 7.79 10.87
N GLY A 417 17.94 7.79 9.75
CA GLY A 417 17.74 8.75 8.66
C GLY A 417 16.31 8.79 8.11
N ALA A 418 15.63 7.63 8.07
CA ALA A 418 14.25 7.56 7.58
C ALA A 418 13.23 8.23 8.53
N ALA A 419 13.51 8.29 9.83
CA ALA A 419 12.65 9.00 10.79
C ALA A 419 12.64 10.52 10.53
N TRP A 420 13.77 11.07 10.10
CA TRP A 420 13.90 12.45 9.65
C TRP A 420 13.18 12.71 8.32
N ASP A 421 13.11 11.73 7.42
CA ASP A 421 12.35 11.86 6.18
C ASP A 421 10.82 11.94 6.47
N VAL A 422 10.32 11.18 7.45
CA VAL A 422 8.93 11.31 7.95
C VAL A 422 8.68 12.68 8.57
N LEU A 423 9.62 13.19 9.39
CA LEU A 423 9.56 14.54 9.93
C LEU A 423 9.49 15.59 8.82
N LYS A 424 10.37 15.48 7.82
CA LYS A 424 10.42 16.41 6.69
C LYS A 424 9.13 16.37 5.88
N ASN A 425 8.50 15.20 5.72
CA ASN A 425 7.15 15.10 5.13
C ASN A 425 6.13 15.94 5.91
N PHE A 426 6.11 15.84 7.25
CA PHE A 426 5.24 16.66 8.09
C PHE A 426 5.51 18.16 7.90
N GLU A 427 6.77 18.57 7.95
CA GLU A 427 7.19 19.98 7.81
C GLU A 427 6.82 20.57 6.43
N GLN A 428 6.98 19.79 5.36
CA GLN A 428 6.59 20.19 4.00
C GLN A 428 5.08 20.44 3.90
N ARG A 429 4.27 19.59 4.52
CA ARG A 429 2.81 19.74 4.57
C ARG A 429 2.40 20.91 5.45
N TRP A 430 2.98 21.01 6.64
CA TRP A 430 2.71 22.11 7.56
C TRP A 430 3.06 23.46 6.95
N THR A 431 4.21 23.59 6.28
CA THR A 431 4.61 24.82 5.59
C THR A 431 3.64 25.18 4.47
N LYS A 432 3.08 24.17 3.79
CA LYS A 432 2.13 24.38 2.70
C LYS A 432 0.74 24.81 3.17
N GLN A 433 0.25 24.22 4.25
CA GLN A 433 -1.18 24.31 4.64
C GLN A 433 -1.40 25.03 5.98
N CYS A 434 -0.33 25.30 6.73
CA CYS A 434 -0.36 25.91 8.06
C CYS A 434 0.67 27.05 8.16
N ASN A 435 0.81 27.66 9.34
CA ASN A 435 1.81 28.71 9.60
C ASN A 435 3.16 28.07 9.99
N PRO A 436 4.22 28.17 9.17
CA PRO A 436 5.51 27.54 9.46
C PRO A 436 6.26 28.14 10.67
N SER A 437 5.91 29.35 11.13
CA SER A 437 6.60 30.01 12.26
C SER A 437 6.50 29.27 13.59
N VAL A 438 5.57 28.31 13.72
CA VAL A 438 5.42 27.50 14.92
C VAL A 438 6.17 26.16 14.84
N LEU A 439 6.81 25.85 13.71
CA LEU A 439 7.68 24.68 13.63
C LEU A 439 8.97 24.92 14.42
N VAL A 440 9.54 23.84 14.94
CA VAL A 440 10.79 23.87 15.70
C VAL A 440 11.94 23.87 14.71
N ASN A 441 12.92 24.76 14.91
CA ASN A 441 14.17 24.69 14.16
C ASN A 441 15.04 23.55 14.73
N THR A 442 14.86 22.34 14.19
CA THR A 442 15.56 21.13 14.61
C THR A 442 17.09 21.24 14.49
N SER A 443 17.59 21.98 13.49
CA SER A 443 19.03 22.24 13.32
C SER A 443 19.65 23.08 14.45
N GLY A 444 18.82 23.82 15.21
CA GLY A 444 19.25 24.62 16.35
C GLY A 444 19.33 23.85 17.67
N ILE A 445 18.86 22.60 17.73
CA ILE A 445 18.81 21.80 18.95
C ILE A 445 20.13 21.06 19.14
N LYS A 446 20.98 21.56 20.04
CA LYS A 446 22.36 21.07 20.22
C LYS A 446 22.48 19.58 20.57
N ASN A 447 21.52 19.02 21.30
CA ASN A 447 21.53 17.62 21.74
C ASN A 447 20.67 16.70 20.85
N LEU A 448 20.09 17.21 19.77
CA LEU A 448 19.36 16.40 18.80
C LEU A 448 20.31 15.99 17.68
N VAL A 449 20.64 14.70 17.62
CA VAL A 449 21.61 14.14 16.67
C VAL A 449 20.90 13.44 15.51
N ASN A 450 21.53 13.51 14.34
CA ASN A 450 21.14 12.72 13.18
C ASN A 450 22.24 11.69 12.90
N ARG A 451 22.09 10.48 13.42
CA ARG A 451 23.05 9.39 13.27
C ARG A 451 22.90 8.75 11.89
N THR A 452 23.54 9.36 10.90
CA THR A 452 23.54 8.87 9.51
C THR A 452 24.81 8.10 9.13
N GLY A 453 25.81 8.05 10.02
CA GLY A 453 27.07 7.32 9.79
C GLY A 453 26.97 5.83 10.15
N PRO A 454 27.90 4.98 9.67
CA PRO A 454 27.95 3.57 10.04
C PRO A 454 28.18 3.38 11.55
N VAL A 455 27.58 2.34 12.12
CA VAL A 455 27.73 1.97 13.54
C VAL A 455 29.20 1.66 13.84
N THR A 456 29.74 2.29 14.89
CA THR A 456 31.16 2.15 15.26
C THR A 456 31.43 1.12 16.37
N THR A 457 30.40 0.55 16.98
CA THR A 457 30.51 -0.35 18.14
C THR A 457 29.54 -1.52 18.06
N GLU A 458 29.97 -2.71 18.50
CA GLU A 458 29.16 -3.94 18.57
C GLU A 458 27.92 -3.82 19.49
N GLU A 459 27.81 -2.80 20.34
CA GLU A 459 26.67 -2.56 21.25
C GLU A 459 25.50 -1.74 20.62
N GLU A 460 25.63 -1.34 19.35
CA GLU A 460 24.61 -0.61 18.55
C GLU A 460 23.93 -1.52 17.48
N ASP A 461 24.00 -2.84 17.71
CA ASP A 461 23.66 -3.96 16.81
C ASP A 461 22.18 -4.02 16.31
N ASP A 462 21.29 -3.14 16.77
CA ASP A 462 19.86 -3.16 16.39
C ASP A 462 19.52 -2.36 15.12
N ARG A 463 20.49 -1.64 14.52
CA ARG A 463 20.29 -0.76 13.35
C ARG A 463 20.65 -1.39 12.00
N LYS A 464 20.14 -2.59 11.74
CA LYS A 464 20.40 -3.38 10.53
C LYS A 464 19.45 -3.12 9.34
N TRP A 465 18.58 -2.11 9.43
CA TRP A 465 17.55 -1.88 8.42
C TRP A 465 17.96 -0.82 7.39
N ASN A 466 17.65 -1.14 6.13
CA ASN A 466 17.60 -0.20 5.03
C ASN A 466 16.15 0.20 4.79
N VAL A 467 15.85 1.51 4.85
CA VAL A 467 14.47 2.03 4.83
C VAL A 467 14.36 3.17 3.83
N GLN A 468 13.30 3.16 3.03
CA GLN A 468 12.93 4.29 2.18
C GLN A 468 11.51 4.75 2.46
N VAL A 469 11.33 6.05 2.70
CA VAL A 469 10.00 6.67 2.84
C VAL A 469 9.40 6.92 1.46
N LEU A 470 8.18 6.43 1.26
CA LEU A 470 7.40 6.53 0.02
C LEU A 470 6.10 7.32 0.28
N ARG A 471 5.60 8.02 -0.73
CA ARG A 471 4.38 8.85 -0.63
C ARG A 471 3.51 8.83 -1.87
N SER A 472 2.22 9.07 -1.63
CA SER A 472 1.29 9.60 -2.63
C SER A 472 0.94 11.01 -2.21
N ILE A 473 1.45 12.02 -2.91
CA ILE A 473 1.25 13.43 -2.53
C ILE A 473 1.50 14.34 -3.72
N ASP A 474 0.97 15.56 -3.71
CA ASP A 474 1.16 16.54 -4.76
C ASP A 474 1.52 17.94 -4.22
N HIS A 475 1.87 18.82 -5.16
CA HIS A 475 2.28 20.19 -4.90
C HIS A 475 1.20 21.08 -4.24
N VAL A 476 -0.06 20.63 -4.16
CA VAL A 476 -1.09 21.40 -3.44
C VAL A 476 -1.05 21.11 -1.94
N SER A 477 -0.50 19.97 -1.53
CA SER A 477 -0.39 19.57 -0.13
C SER A 477 1.02 19.60 0.46
N ALA A 478 2.08 19.65 -0.36
CA ALA A 478 3.45 19.77 0.14
C ALA A 478 4.26 20.84 -0.63
N THR A 479 5.22 21.45 0.07
CA THR A 479 6.29 22.25 -0.55
C THR A 479 7.44 21.35 -1.01
N GLU A 480 8.33 21.88 -1.86
CA GLU A 480 9.59 21.20 -2.25
C GLU A 480 9.40 19.82 -2.92
N MET A 481 8.47 19.74 -3.87
CA MET A 481 8.24 18.49 -4.62
C MET A 481 9.48 18.04 -5.41
N PRO A 482 9.75 16.73 -5.53
CA PRO A 482 10.99 16.20 -6.07
C PRO A 482 11.09 16.45 -7.58
N ARG A 483 12.29 16.83 -8.04
CA ARG A 483 12.61 17.06 -9.46
C ARG A 483 11.62 17.99 -10.19
N GLY A 484 10.96 18.89 -9.45
CA GLY A 484 9.94 19.79 -9.98
C GLY A 484 8.66 19.10 -10.48
N LEU A 485 8.44 17.83 -10.14
CA LEU A 485 7.24 17.10 -10.50
C LEU A 485 6.06 17.56 -9.63
N PRO A 486 4.87 17.81 -10.20
CA PRO A 486 3.73 18.29 -9.43
C PRO A 486 3.08 17.22 -8.55
N VAL A 487 3.47 15.94 -8.71
CA VAL A 487 2.84 14.76 -8.11
C VAL A 487 3.92 13.71 -7.86
N GLU A 488 3.89 13.13 -6.66
CA GLU A 488 4.65 11.95 -6.26
C GLU A 488 3.68 10.78 -6.07
N LYS A 489 4.04 9.62 -6.61
CA LYS A 489 3.31 8.35 -6.49
C LYS A 489 4.28 7.20 -6.18
N SER A 490 5.28 7.48 -5.35
CA SER A 490 6.37 6.56 -5.05
C SER A 490 5.90 5.34 -4.26
N VAL A 491 4.73 5.41 -3.59
CA VAL A 491 4.05 4.22 -3.03
C VAL A 491 3.67 3.24 -4.12
N HIS A 492 2.95 3.70 -5.17
CA HIS A 492 2.56 2.85 -6.31
C HIS A 492 3.79 2.24 -6.98
N ASP A 493 4.80 3.07 -7.25
CA ASP A 493 6.04 2.61 -7.87
C ASP A 493 6.79 1.61 -6.98
N GLY A 494 6.76 1.78 -5.65
CA GLY A 494 7.32 0.86 -4.66
C GLY A 494 6.64 -0.51 -4.63
N TYR A 495 5.30 -0.53 -4.68
CA TYR A 495 4.54 -1.79 -4.80
C TYR A 495 4.92 -2.56 -6.07
N VAL A 496 4.91 -1.88 -7.22
CA VAL A 496 5.24 -2.52 -8.51
C VAL A 496 6.67 -3.05 -8.52
N ALA A 497 7.63 -2.28 -8.00
CA ALA A 497 9.02 -2.72 -7.90
C ALA A 497 9.15 -3.99 -7.05
N ALA A 498 8.48 -4.04 -5.88
CA ALA A 498 8.54 -5.20 -5.01
C ALA A 498 7.90 -6.45 -5.63
N ILE A 499 6.76 -6.32 -6.31
CA ILE A 499 6.09 -7.43 -7.00
C ILE A 499 6.96 -7.97 -8.14
N ARG A 500 7.57 -7.10 -8.94
CA ARG A 500 8.43 -7.52 -10.06
C ARG A 500 9.67 -8.28 -9.59
N LYS A 501 10.20 -7.94 -8.41
CA LYS A 501 11.35 -8.59 -7.79
C LYS A 501 11.01 -9.88 -7.03
N ALA A 502 9.73 -10.19 -6.84
CA ALA A 502 9.32 -11.37 -6.11
C ALA A 502 9.73 -12.66 -6.84
N GLU A 503 10.26 -13.62 -6.08
CA GLU A 503 10.78 -14.90 -6.56
C GLU A 503 10.02 -16.10 -6.01
N ARG A 504 9.56 -16.06 -4.75
CA ARG A 504 8.96 -17.18 -4.03
C ARG A 504 7.51 -16.92 -3.66
N PHE A 505 7.23 -15.83 -2.96
CA PHE A 505 5.86 -15.54 -2.55
C PHE A 505 5.60 -14.06 -2.24
N ILE A 506 4.32 -13.71 -2.21
CA ILE A 506 3.82 -12.42 -1.75
C ILE A 506 2.71 -12.64 -0.73
N TYR A 507 2.80 -12.00 0.43
CA TYR A 507 1.73 -11.92 1.42
C TYR A 507 1.26 -10.46 1.53
N MET A 508 -0.04 -10.21 1.45
CA MET A 508 -0.63 -8.87 1.53
C MET A 508 -1.81 -8.88 2.48
N GLU A 509 -1.90 -7.83 3.29
CA GLU A 509 -3.11 -7.47 4.03
C GLU A 509 -3.50 -6.05 3.62
N ASN A 510 -4.73 -5.88 3.12
CA ASN A 510 -5.18 -4.59 2.67
C ASN A 510 -6.67 -4.35 2.86
N GLN A 511 -7.04 -3.16 3.31
CA GLN A 511 -8.45 -2.74 3.42
C GLN A 511 -9.20 -2.77 2.08
N TYR A 512 -8.51 -2.48 0.98
CA TYR A 512 -9.09 -2.51 -0.36
C TYR A 512 -8.18 -3.27 -1.32
N PHE A 513 -8.77 -3.96 -2.29
CA PHE A 513 -8.02 -4.61 -3.34
C PHE A 513 -8.73 -4.46 -4.69
N MET A 514 -8.47 -3.34 -5.35
CA MET A 514 -9.05 -3.02 -6.67
C MET A 514 -8.08 -2.21 -7.53
N GLY A 515 -8.07 -2.52 -8.82
CA GLY A 515 -7.13 -1.87 -9.74
C GLY A 515 -7.04 -2.51 -11.10
N SER A 516 -6.19 -1.90 -11.94
CA SER A 516 -5.85 -2.39 -13.27
C SER A 516 -7.06 -2.52 -14.21
N CYS A 517 -7.99 -1.55 -14.15
CA CYS A 517 -9.25 -1.56 -14.90
C CYS A 517 -9.09 -1.66 -16.41
N ASP A 518 -7.92 -1.35 -16.97
CA ASP A 518 -7.59 -1.56 -18.38
C ASP A 518 -7.72 -3.03 -18.81
N HIS A 519 -7.73 -3.97 -17.87
CA HIS A 519 -7.79 -5.42 -18.07
C HIS A 519 -9.12 -6.05 -17.64
N TRP A 520 -10.08 -5.25 -17.14
CA TRP A 520 -11.42 -5.74 -16.83
C TRP A 520 -12.20 -6.04 -18.12
N GLU A 521 -13.04 -7.08 -18.08
CA GLU A 521 -13.77 -7.57 -19.26
C GLU A 521 -14.94 -6.64 -19.63
N ASN A 522 -15.60 -6.07 -18.63
CA ASN A 522 -16.69 -5.14 -18.86
C ASN A 522 -16.14 -3.83 -19.46
N LYS A 523 -16.46 -3.61 -20.74
CA LYS A 523 -15.99 -2.44 -21.50
C LYS A 523 -16.41 -1.10 -20.87
N ASN A 524 -17.61 -1.03 -20.28
CA ASN A 524 -18.08 0.20 -19.65
C ASN A 524 -17.28 0.49 -18.38
N ASP A 525 -17.05 -0.52 -17.57
CA ASP A 525 -16.30 -0.42 -16.31
C ASP A 525 -14.83 -0.08 -16.56
N LYS A 526 -14.21 -0.72 -17.57
CA LYS A 526 -12.87 -0.41 -18.06
C LYS A 526 -12.72 1.07 -18.44
N ILE A 527 -13.73 1.66 -19.08
CA ILE A 527 -13.68 3.06 -19.55
C ILE A 527 -14.01 4.05 -18.44
N CYS A 528 -14.99 3.75 -17.59
CA CYS A 528 -15.56 4.74 -16.67
C CYS A 528 -14.92 4.75 -15.27
N SER A 529 -14.33 3.64 -14.82
CA SER A 529 -13.81 3.51 -13.45
C SER A 529 -12.61 4.42 -13.16
N GLY A 530 -11.66 4.49 -14.08
CA GLY A 530 -10.40 5.21 -13.88
C GLY A 530 -9.46 4.54 -12.85
N CYS A 531 -9.73 3.29 -12.45
CA CYS A 531 -8.96 2.53 -11.46
C CYS A 531 -7.72 1.89 -12.11
N THR A 532 -6.73 2.71 -12.41
CA THR A 532 -5.62 2.42 -13.34
C THR A 532 -4.29 2.14 -12.64
N ASN A 533 -4.29 1.91 -11.33
CA ASN A 533 -3.12 1.44 -10.60
C ASN A 533 -2.75 0.02 -11.10
N LEU A 534 -1.45 -0.31 -11.12
CA LEU A 534 -0.94 -1.53 -11.75
C LEU A 534 -0.83 -2.73 -10.79
N ILE A 535 -1.16 -2.57 -9.51
CA ILE A 535 -0.81 -3.58 -8.49
C ILE A 535 -1.45 -4.94 -8.78
N PRO A 536 -2.78 -5.05 -9.02
CA PRO A 536 -3.40 -6.34 -9.30
C PRO A 536 -2.87 -7.02 -10.57
N VAL A 537 -2.65 -6.27 -11.66
CA VAL A 537 -2.14 -6.89 -12.90
C VAL A 537 -0.68 -7.30 -12.79
N GLU A 538 0.16 -6.56 -12.06
CA GLU A 538 1.56 -6.96 -11.83
C GLU A 538 1.64 -8.28 -11.06
N ILE A 539 0.75 -8.52 -10.09
CA ILE A 539 0.64 -9.79 -9.38
C ILE A 539 0.22 -10.91 -10.34
N ALA A 540 -0.85 -10.71 -11.11
CA ALA A 540 -1.35 -11.71 -12.04
C ALA A 540 -0.31 -12.07 -13.12
N LEU A 541 0.40 -11.07 -13.66
CA LEU A 541 1.48 -11.28 -14.63
C LEU A 541 2.70 -11.97 -14.00
N LYS A 542 3.05 -11.64 -12.75
CA LYS A 542 4.11 -12.35 -12.02
C LYS A 542 3.79 -13.83 -11.85
N ILE A 543 2.58 -14.16 -11.41
CA ILE A 543 2.12 -15.55 -11.27
C ILE A 543 2.14 -16.26 -12.64
N ALA A 544 1.57 -15.62 -13.68
CA ALA A 544 1.54 -16.19 -15.02
C ALA A 544 2.94 -16.45 -15.58
N ALA A 545 3.89 -15.55 -15.35
CA ALA A 545 5.29 -15.74 -15.71
C ALA A 545 5.89 -16.96 -14.98
N LYS A 546 5.71 -17.07 -13.65
CA LYS A 546 6.21 -18.21 -12.86
C LYS A 546 5.63 -19.55 -13.30
N ILE A 547 4.34 -19.59 -13.63
CA ILE A 547 3.70 -20.79 -14.20
C ILE A 547 4.36 -21.20 -15.52
N ARG A 548 4.60 -20.24 -16.43
CA ARG A 548 5.27 -20.50 -17.72
C ARG A 548 6.72 -20.94 -17.55
N GLU A 549 7.41 -20.40 -16.56
CA GLU A 549 8.77 -20.79 -16.18
C GLU A 549 8.81 -22.15 -15.43
N LYS A 550 7.65 -22.68 -15.02
CA LYS A 550 7.51 -23.86 -14.16
C LYS A 550 8.23 -23.69 -12.81
N GLU A 551 8.27 -22.46 -12.31
CA GLU A 551 8.81 -22.11 -11.02
C GLU A 551 7.67 -21.97 -10.01
N ARG A 552 7.89 -22.47 -8.79
CA ARG A 552 6.88 -22.38 -7.74
C ARG A 552 6.74 -20.94 -7.26
N PHE A 553 5.50 -20.47 -7.12
CA PHE A 553 5.21 -19.14 -6.62
C PHE A 553 3.83 -19.12 -5.95
N ALA A 554 3.65 -18.32 -4.90
CA ALA A 554 2.36 -18.19 -4.22
C ALA A 554 2.05 -16.75 -3.83
N VAL A 555 0.76 -16.39 -3.85
CA VAL A 555 0.27 -15.10 -3.43
C VAL A 555 -0.94 -15.27 -2.52
N TYR A 556 -0.86 -14.59 -1.37
CA TYR A 556 -1.85 -14.61 -0.30
C TYR A 556 -2.34 -13.18 -0.08
N ILE A 557 -3.64 -12.95 -0.22
CA ILE A 557 -4.24 -11.63 -0.06
C ILE A 557 -5.33 -11.72 1.00
N VAL A 558 -5.16 -11.00 2.10
CA VAL A 558 -6.16 -10.85 3.16
C VAL A 558 -6.81 -9.48 3.02
N ILE A 559 -8.14 -9.47 2.85
CA ILE A 559 -8.96 -8.26 2.71
C ILE A 559 -10.13 -8.35 3.69
N PRO A 560 -10.80 -7.25 4.07
CA PRO A 560 -12.01 -7.35 4.88
C PRO A 560 -13.10 -8.07 4.08
N MET A 561 -14.04 -8.70 4.78
CA MET A 561 -15.17 -9.40 4.14
C MET A 561 -15.96 -8.44 3.25
N TRP A 562 -16.17 -7.21 3.72
CA TRP A 562 -16.56 -6.05 2.91
C TRP A 562 -15.91 -4.79 3.48
N PRO A 563 -15.77 -3.71 2.70
CA PRO A 563 -15.29 -2.43 3.22
C PRO A 563 -16.18 -1.83 4.30
N GLU A 564 -15.59 -1.12 5.26
CA GLU A 564 -16.29 -0.53 6.39
C GLU A 564 -17.51 0.31 5.97
N GLY A 565 -18.61 0.12 6.71
CA GLY A 565 -19.89 0.76 6.49
C GLY A 565 -21.01 -0.26 6.23
N PRO A 566 -22.29 0.16 6.24
CA PRO A 566 -23.40 -0.75 6.04
C PRO A 566 -23.24 -1.51 4.71
N PRO A 567 -23.20 -2.86 4.72
CA PRO A 567 -22.89 -3.63 3.52
C PRO A 567 -23.96 -3.46 2.44
N GLU A 568 -25.19 -3.11 2.79
CA GLU A 568 -26.27 -2.80 1.85
C GLU A 568 -26.18 -1.38 1.23
N SER A 569 -25.19 -0.58 1.63
CA SER A 569 -25.01 0.75 1.08
C SER A 569 -24.51 0.70 -0.36
N GLU A 570 -24.97 1.66 -1.18
CA GLU A 570 -24.57 1.75 -2.59
C GLU A 570 -23.05 1.86 -2.75
N THR A 571 -22.36 2.51 -1.82
CA THR A 571 -20.90 2.66 -1.81
C THR A 571 -20.19 1.33 -1.56
N VAL A 572 -20.63 0.55 -0.57
CA VAL A 572 -20.02 -0.77 -0.27
C VAL A 572 -20.28 -1.76 -1.40
N GLU A 573 -21.52 -1.84 -1.90
CA GLU A 573 -21.85 -2.70 -3.05
C GLU A 573 -21.00 -2.35 -4.29
N GLU A 574 -20.77 -1.07 -4.54
CA GLU A 574 -19.96 -0.61 -5.67
C GLU A 574 -18.48 -0.98 -5.51
N MET A 575 -17.92 -0.83 -4.31
CA MET A 575 -16.54 -1.22 -4.04
C MET A 575 -16.35 -2.74 -4.16
N LEU A 576 -17.31 -3.53 -3.68
CA LEU A 576 -17.32 -4.99 -3.86
C LEU A 576 -17.35 -5.38 -5.36
N HIS A 577 -18.11 -4.64 -6.19
CA HIS A 577 -18.13 -4.83 -7.64
C HIS A 577 -16.73 -4.60 -8.26
N TRP A 578 -16.01 -3.57 -7.84
CA TRP A 578 -14.63 -3.32 -8.33
C TRP A 578 -13.63 -4.37 -7.86
N THR A 579 -13.75 -4.83 -6.61
CA THR A 579 -12.96 -5.97 -6.11
C THR A 579 -13.24 -7.21 -6.94
N ARG A 580 -14.51 -7.50 -7.28
CA ARG A 580 -14.90 -8.63 -8.12
C ARG A 580 -14.32 -8.56 -9.52
N GLU A 581 -14.42 -7.42 -10.21
CA GLU A 581 -13.82 -7.24 -11.54
C GLU A 581 -12.28 -7.45 -11.50
N THR A 582 -11.65 -7.01 -10.43
CA THR A 582 -10.21 -7.18 -10.20
C THR A 582 -9.85 -8.66 -10.01
N MET A 583 -10.55 -9.39 -9.15
CA MET A 583 -10.35 -10.83 -8.94
C MET A 583 -10.57 -11.62 -10.24
N SER A 584 -11.65 -11.33 -10.97
CA SER A 584 -11.96 -11.96 -12.25
C SER A 584 -10.84 -11.79 -13.26
N MET A 585 -10.30 -10.57 -13.37
CA MET A 585 -9.16 -10.27 -14.25
C MET A 585 -7.92 -11.08 -13.87
N MET A 586 -7.57 -11.14 -12.58
CA MET A 586 -6.38 -11.85 -12.12
C MET A 586 -6.49 -13.36 -12.35
N TYR A 587 -7.59 -13.97 -11.92
CA TYR A 587 -7.80 -15.41 -12.08
C TYR A 587 -7.88 -15.82 -13.54
N ARG A 588 -8.46 -14.98 -14.42
CA ARG A 588 -8.47 -15.23 -15.86
C ARG A 588 -7.05 -15.27 -16.45
N ILE A 589 -6.19 -14.30 -16.13
CA ILE A 589 -4.79 -14.28 -16.60
C ILE A 589 -4.03 -15.53 -16.12
N ILE A 590 -4.25 -15.94 -14.87
CA ILE A 590 -3.62 -17.14 -14.29
C ILE A 590 -4.15 -18.41 -14.97
N GLY A 591 -5.46 -18.55 -15.14
CA GLY A 591 -6.09 -19.70 -15.81
C GLY A 591 -5.64 -19.83 -17.27
N GLU A 592 -5.43 -18.71 -17.97
CA GLU A 592 -4.82 -18.69 -19.30
C GLU A 592 -3.40 -19.27 -19.29
N ALA A 593 -2.54 -18.87 -18.35
CA ALA A 593 -1.17 -19.39 -18.25
C ALA A 593 -1.11 -20.89 -17.90
N ILE A 594 -2.00 -21.37 -17.02
CA ILE A 594 -2.12 -22.80 -16.68
C ILE A 594 -2.53 -23.61 -17.92
N ARG A 595 -3.53 -23.14 -18.69
CA ARG A 595 -3.95 -23.80 -19.93
C ARG A 595 -2.85 -23.84 -20.99
N GLU A 596 -2.13 -22.74 -21.18
CA GLU A 596 -1.04 -22.64 -22.16
C GLU A 596 0.09 -23.65 -21.90
N THR A 597 0.43 -23.85 -20.64
CA THR A 597 1.51 -24.74 -20.21
C THR A 597 1.08 -26.20 -20.11
N GLY A 598 -0.24 -26.46 -20.07
CA GLY A 598 -0.79 -27.78 -19.74
C GLY A 598 -0.53 -28.18 -18.29
N ASP A 599 -0.25 -27.20 -17.42
CA ASP A 599 -0.12 -27.41 -15.98
C ASP A 599 -1.47 -27.92 -15.43
N GLY A 600 -1.46 -29.05 -14.72
CA GLY A 600 -2.66 -29.64 -14.14
C GLY A 600 -3.12 -28.94 -12.84
N SER A 601 -2.41 -27.88 -12.43
CA SER A 601 -2.64 -27.13 -11.20
C SER A 601 -3.96 -26.33 -11.21
N HIS A 602 -4.44 -25.98 -10.03
CA HIS A 602 -5.59 -25.08 -9.87
C HIS A 602 -5.12 -23.62 -9.75
N PRO A 603 -5.85 -22.59 -10.23
CA PRO A 603 -5.47 -21.19 -10.01
C PRO A 603 -5.27 -20.83 -8.51
N LYS A 604 -6.08 -21.42 -7.63
CA LYS A 604 -5.92 -21.31 -6.16
C LYS A 604 -4.71 -22.07 -5.57
N ASP A 605 -3.93 -22.79 -6.38
CA ASP A 605 -2.61 -23.29 -5.96
C ASP A 605 -1.52 -22.19 -6.09
N TYR A 606 -1.87 -21.02 -6.65
CA TYR A 606 -0.99 -19.86 -6.83
C TYR A 606 -1.54 -18.57 -6.21
N LEU A 607 -2.86 -18.31 -6.27
CA LEU A 607 -3.49 -17.09 -5.76
C LEU A 607 -4.66 -17.39 -4.84
N ASN A 608 -4.59 -16.94 -3.58
CA ASN A 608 -5.68 -17.09 -2.62
C ASN A 608 -6.08 -15.74 -2.01
N PHE A 609 -7.39 -15.52 -1.95
CA PHE A 609 -8.01 -14.43 -1.21
C PHE A 609 -8.63 -14.98 0.08
N PHE A 610 -8.34 -14.31 1.18
CA PHE A 610 -8.88 -14.57 2.51
C PHE A 610 -9.52 -13.31 3.07
N CYS A 611 -10.35 -13.50 4.09
CA CYS A 611 -10.74 -12.44 5.02
C CYS A 611 -10.58 -12.95 6.44
N LEU A 612 -10.78 -12.06 7.42
CA LEU A 612 -10.75 -12.43 8.84
C LEU A 612 -12.16 -12.36 9.41
N ALA A 613 -12.49 -13.31 10.28
CA ALA A 613 -13.79 -13.38 10.93
C ALA A 613 -13.68 -14.05 12.29
N ASN A 614 -14.62 -13.74 13.18
CA ASN A 614 -14.71 -14.39 14.47
C ASN A 614 -16.16 -14.87 14.70
N ARG A 615 -16.29 -15.87 15.57
CA ARG A 615 -17.57 -16.37 16.05
C ARG A 615 -17.41 -16.89 17.47
N GLU A 616 -18.21 -16.35 18.38
CA GLU A 616 -18.04 -16.57 19.82
C GLU A 616 -19.31 -17.16 20.43
N GLU A 617 -19.19 -18.35 21.03
CA GLU A 617 -20.22 -18.84 21.95
C GLU A 617 -20.34 -17.89 23.15
N LYS A 618 -21.59 -17.69 23.58
CA LYS A 618 -21.91 -16.89 24.77
C LYS A 618 -21.34 -17.59 26.00
N ARG A 619 -20.62 -16.84 26.84
CA ARG A 619 -20.07 -17.34 28.11
C ARG A 619 -20.77 -16.71 29.30
N ASP A 620 -20.71 -17.39 30.45
CA ASP A 620 -21.19 -16.85 31.72
C ASP A 620 -20.41 -15.59 32.09
N GLY A 621 -21.12 -14.53 32.49
CA GLY A 621 -20.51 -13.24 32.84
C GLY A 621 -20.23 -12.30 31.67
N GLU A 622 -20.60 -12.66 30.44
CA GLU A 622 -20.58 -11.74 29.29
C GLU A 622 -21.49 -10.52 29.53
N PHE A 623 -21.14 -9.38 28.95
CA PHE A 623 -21.92 -8.15 29.04
C PHE A 623 -23.38 -8.35 28.59
N GLU A 624 -24.32 -8.05 29.47
CA GLU A 624 -25.76 -8.11 29.16
C GLU A 624 -26.28 -6.74 28.70
N ALA A 625 -26.76 -6.69 27.47
CA ALA A 625 -27.28 -5.46 26.88
C ALA A 625 -28.63 -5.05 27.49
N ALA A 626 -28.83 -3.74 27.66
CA ALA A 626 -30.08 -3.19 28.19
C ALA A 626 -31.30 -3.36 27.24
N SER A 627 -31.06 -3.59 25.95
CA SER A 627 -32.10 -3.79 24.94
C SER A 627 -31.58 -4.64 23.80
N SER A 628 -32.47 -5.25 23.01
CA SER A 628 -32.09 -5.99 21.81
C SER A 628 -32.29 -5.17 20.51
N PRO A 629 -31.54 -5.46 19.44
CA PRO A 629 -31.82 -4.95 18.10
C PRO A 629 -33.18 -5.39 17.57
N HIS A 630 -33.66 -4.74 16.51
CA HIS A 630 -34.94 -5.10 15.90
C HIS A 630 -34.82 -6.44 15.11
N PRO A 631 -35.74 -7.41 15.27
CA PRO A 631 -35.61 -8.77 14.69
C PRO A 631 -35.46 -8.89 13.17
N LYS A 632 -35.76 -7.83 12.42
CA LYS A 632 -35.66 -7.77 10.94
C LYS A 632 -34.40 -7.06 10.42
N THR A 633 -33.37 -6.94 11.24
CA THR A 633 -32.15 -6.17 10.90
C THR A 633 -30.93 -7.07 10.84
N ASN A 634 -29.94 -6.68 10.02
CA ASN A 634 -28.63 -7.34 9.98
C ASN A 634 -27.98 -7.36 11.38
N TYR A 635 -28.23 -6.32 12.19
CA TYR A 635 -27.80 -6.26 13.59
C TYR A 635 -28.32 -7.44 14.41
N TRP A 636 -29.63 -7.70 14.34
CA TRP A 636 -30.24 -8.82 15.05
C TRP A 636 -29.66 -10.16 14.57
N ASN A 637 -29.47 -10.32 13.27
CA ASN A 637 -28.93 -11.55 12.70
C ASN A 637 -27.49 -11.80 13.20
N ALA A 638 -26.60 -10.82 13.08
CA ALA A 638 -25.21 -10.92 13.54
C ALA A 638 -25.12 -11.15 15.05
N GLN A 639 -25.95 -10.46 15.84
CA GLN A 639 -26.01 -10.67 17.29
C GLN A 639 -26.52 -12.06 17.67
N ARG A 640 -27.56 -12.56 17.00
CA ARG A 640 -28.15 -13.87 17.28
C ARG A 640 -27.23 -15.01 16.83
N ASN A 641 -26.59 -14.86 15.67
CA ASN A 641 -25.73 -15.86 15.07
C ASN A 641 -24.27 -15.77 15.56
N ARG A 642 -23.99 -14.78 16.42
CA ARG A 642 -22.76 -14.65 17.22
C ARG A 642 -21.49 -14.50 16.43
N ARG A 643 -21.57 -13.90 15.25
CA ARG A 643 -20.48 -13.82 14.28
C ARG A 643 -20.38 -12.42 13.67
N PHE A 644 -19.17 -12.05 13.29
CA PHE A 644 -18.90 -10.86 12.48
C PHE A 644 -17.51 -10.96 11.85
N MET A 645 -17.24 -10.15 10.84
CA MET A 645 -15.87 -10.02 10.32
C MET A 645 -14.97 -9.36 11.36
N ILE A 646 -13.69 -9.71 11.33
CA ILE A 646 -12.62 -8.91 11.90
C ILE A 646 -12.20 -7.93 10.79
N TYR A 647 -12.23 -6.64 11.07
CA TYR A 647 -12.00 -5.65 10.04
C TYR A 647 -10.51 -5.52 9.74
N VAL A 648 -10.12 -5.99 8.56
CA VAL A 648 -8.75 -5.85 8.04
C VAL A 648 -8.55 -4.42 7.56
N HIS A 649 -7.92 -3.60 8.40
CA HIS A 649 -7.51 -2.24 8.07
C HIS A 649 -6.02 -2.12 7.74
N SER A 650 -5.23 -3.20 7.84
CA SER A 650 -3.84 -3.25 7.40
C SER A 650 -3.60 -2.65 6.01
N LYS A 651 -2.39 -2.13 5.77
CA LYS A 651 -1.86 -1.82 4.44
C LYS A 651 -0.41 -2.31 4.36
N LEU A 652 -0.28 -3.63 4.23
CA LEU A 652 0.95 -4.38 4.36
C LEU A 652 1.21 -5.22 3.11
N MET A 653 2.48 -5.33 2.73
CA MET A 653 2.96 -6.32 1.78
C MET A 653 4.32 -6.86 2.24
N ILE A 654 4.44 -8.18 2.30
CA ILE A 654 5.68 -8.91 2.57
C ILE A 654 6.03 -9.71 1.32
N VAL A 655 7.29 -9.64 0.89
CA VAL A 655 7.79 -10.33 -0.30
C VAL A 655 9.00 -11.17 0.08
N ASP A 656 8.92 -12.47 -0.20
CA ASP A 656 10.00 -13.45 -0.04
C ASP A 656 10.63 -13.51 1.37
N ASP A 657 9.92 -13.05 2.41
CA ASP A 657 10.45 -12.80 3.76
C ASP A 657 11.70 -11.87 3.75
N ALA A 658 11.93 -11.12 2.67
CA ALA A 658 13.14 -10.31 2.45
C ALA A 658 12.85 -8.81 2.41
N TYR A 659 11.64 -8.43 1.99
CA TYR A 659 11.23 -7.03 1.85
C TYR A 659 9.82 -6.83 2.38
N ILE A 660 9.61 -5.72 3.09
CA ILE A 660 8.30 -5.33 3.64
C ILE A 660 7.95 -3.90 3.22
N LEU A 661 6.70 -3.69 2.85
CA LEU A 661 6.11 -2.39 2.61
C LEU A 661 4.91 -2.22 3.55
N ILE A 662 4.94 -1.16 4.37
CA ILE A 662 3.92 -0.89 5.38
C ILE A 662 3.61 0.62 5.42
N GLY A 663 2.33 0.99 5.53
CA GLY A 663 1.93 2.40 5.52
C GLY A 663 0.43 2.63 5.64
N SER A 664 -0.05 3.74 5.07
CA SER A 664 -1.46 4.13 5.07
C SER A 664 -2.21 3.83 3.76
N ALA A 665 -1.46 3.46 2.70
CA ALA A 665 -1.98 3.42 1.34
C ALA A 665 -2.71 2.11 0.99
N ASN A 666 -3.98 2.21 0.64
CA ASN A 666 -4.77 1.07 0.21
C ASN A 666 -4.48 0.66 -1.24
N ILE A 667 -4.75 -0.60 -1.62
CA ILE A 667 -4.68 -1.04 -3.02
C ILE A 667 -5.97 -0.63 -3.73
N ASN A 668 -6.05 0.67 -4.03
CA ASN A 668 -7.08 1.33 -4.81
C ASN A 668 -6.48 2.56 -5.52
N GLN A 669 -7.20 3.14 -6.47
CA GLN A 669 -6.77 4.36 -7.14
C GLN A 669 -6.72 5.56 -6.20
N ARG A 670 -7.64 5.68 -5.23
CA ARG A 670 -7.61 6.75 -4.21
C ARG A 670 -6.24 6.92 -3.55
N SER A 671 -5.58 5.82 -3.19
CA SER A 671 -4.29 5.84 -2.50
C SER A 671 -3.10 5.84 -3.48
N MET A 672 -3.24 5.17 -4.63
CA MET A 672 -2.13 4.93 -5.57
C MET A 672 -1.94 6.03 -6.63
N ASP A 673 -2.87 6.99 -6.72
CA ASP A 673 -2.86 8.02 -7.77
C ASP A 673 -1.82 9.14 -7.56
N GLY A 674 -1.56 9.49 -6.30
CA GLY A 674 -0.73 10.65 -5.93
C GLY A 674 -1.47 11.99 -5.90
N CYS A 675 -2.54 12.18 -6.69
CA CYS A 675 -3.35 13.41 -6.69
C CYS A 675 -4.69 13.29 -5.95
N ARG A 676 -5.05 12.09 -5.50
CA ARG A 676 -6.29 11.83 -4.75
C ARG A 676 -6.05 12.01 -3.25
N ASP A 677 -6.00 10.94 -2.47
CA ASP A 677 -5.65 11.03 -1.05
C ASP A 677 -4.13 11.18 -0.88
N THR A 678 -3.71 11.86 0.20
CA THR A 678 -2.29 11.85 0.55
C THR A 678 -1.97 10.66 1.43
N GLU A 679 -0.95 9.89 1.06
CA GLU A 679 -0.51 8.67 1.74
C GLU A 679 0.98 8.70 2.06
N ILE A 680 1.39 7.83 2.99
CA ILE A 680 2.79 7.59 3.34
C ILE A 680 3.00 6.10 3.61
N ALA A 681 4.15 5.58 3.24
CA ALA A 681 4.59 4.22 3.55
C ALA A 681 6.11 4.20 3.73
N ILE A 682 6.62 3.11 4.29
CA ILE A 682 8.03 2.74 4.14
C ILE A 682 8.15 1.46 3.35
N GLY A 683 9.21 1.35 2.57
CA GLY A 683 9.72 0.11 2.04
C GLY A 683 11.06 -0.20 2.69
N CYS A 684 11.22 -1.38 3.27
CA CYS A 684 12.43 -1.72 4.00
C CYS A 684 12.82 -3.20 3.94
N TYR A 685 14.09 -3.44 4.22
CA TYR A 685 14.70 -4.77 4.32
C TYR A 685 15.86 -4.73 5.33
N GLN A 686 16.28 -5.90 5.79
CA GLN A 686 17.44 -6.06 6.67
C GLN A 686 18.67 -6.44 5.85
N GLU A 687 19.84 -5.94 6.22
CA GLU A 687 21.10 -6.47 5.68
C GLU A 687 21.22 -7.94 6.07
N ALA A 688 21.71 -8.78 5.15
CA ALA A 688 21.85 -10.21 5.38
C ALA A 688 22.89 -10.45 6.48
N ASP A 689 22.44 -10.78 7.68
CA ASP A 689 23.30 -11.23 8.76
C ASP A 689 23.54 -12.73 8.60
N THR A 690 24.78 -13.12 8.30
CA THR A 690 25.18 -14.52 8.18
C THR A 690 25.43 -15.19 9.54
N ALA A 691 25.45 -14.41 10.63
CA ALA A 691 25.75 -14.90 11.97
C ALA A 691 24.50 -15.22 12.80
N THR A 692 23.36 -14.55 12.56
CA THR A 692 22.11 -14.80 13.27
C THR A 692 20.99 -15.17 12.29
N ASN A 693 20.28 -16.27 12.53
CA ASN A 693 19.06 -16.65 11.78
C ASN A 693 17.87 -15.70 12.04
N ASN A 694 18.13 -14.45 12.47
CA ASN A 694 17.15 -13.54 13.01
C ASN A 694 16.58 -12.60 11.93
N ASN A 695 15.74 -13.17 11.07
CA ASN A 695 14.97 -12.44 10.07
C ASN A 695 13.65 -11.95 10.71
N GLU A 696 13.60 -10.64 11.01
CA GLU A 696 12.44 -10.01 11.67
C GLU A 696 11.22 -9.92 10.75
N ILE A 697 11.42 -9.81 9.43
CA ILE A 697 10.30 -9.82 8.46
C ILE A 697 9.61 -11.18 8.49
N ARG A 698 10.40 -12.27 8.46
CA ARG A 698 9.90 -13.63 8.62
C ARG A 698 9.20 -13.83 9.96
N GLY A 699 9.82 -13.36 11.05
CA GLY A 699 9.23 -13.43 12.39
C GLY A 699 7.88 -12.72 12.47
N PHE A 700 7.78 -11.52 11.88
CA PHE A 700 6.54 -10.76 11.82
C PHE A 700 5.46 -11.47 11.01
N ARG A 701 5.79 -12.00 9.83
CA ARG A 701 4.84 -12.78 9.02
C ARG A 701 4.36 -14.05 9.75
N LEU A 702 5.26 -14.75 10.45
CA LEU A 702 4.90 -15.91 11.26
C LEU A 702 3.97 -15.54 12.42
N SER A 703 4.19 -14.40 13.06
CA SER A 703 3.33 -13.86 14.12
C SER A 703 1.92 -13.53 13.61
N LEU A 704 1.81 -12.90 12.44
CA LEU A 704 0.52 -12.65 11.78
C LEU A 704 -0.20 -13.96 11.44
N TRP A 705 0.52 -14.92 10.86
CA TRP A 705 -0.09 -16.22 10.55
C TRP A 705 -0.49 -16.98 11.81
N TYR A 706 0.28 -16.89 12.89
CA TYR A 706 -0.05 -17.50 14.17
C TYR A 706 -1.36 -16.95 14.75
N GLU A 707 -1.56 -15.63 14.71
CA GLU A 707 -2.85 -15.00 15.05
C GLU A 707 -3.96 -15.55 14.14
N HIS A 708 -3.78 -15.46 12.82
CA HIS A 708 -4.82 -15.82 11.86
C HIS A 708 -5.21 -17.30 11.91
N THR A 709 -4.26 -18.18 12.28
CA THR A 709 -4.48 -19.63 12.42
C THR A 709 -4.81 -20.08 13.84
N GLY A 710 -4.97 -19.16 14.79
CA GLY A 710 -5.28 -19.45 16.20
C GLY A 710 -4.20 -20.25 16.94
N GLY A 711 -2.97 -20.26 16.43
CA GLY A 711 -1.89 -21.09 16.95
C GLY A 711 -2.13 -22.60 16.89
N GLU A 712 -3.22 -23.06 16.24
CA GLU A 712 -3.59 -24.48 16.15
C GLU A 712 -2.61 -25.31 15.31
N ILE A 713 -1.73 -24.63 14.57
CA ILE A 713 -0.91 -25.24 13.53
C ILE A 713 0.55 -24.92 13.80
N SER A 714 1.34 -25.97 14.06
CA SER A 714 2.80 -25.84 14.09
C SER A 714 3.32 -25.51 12.69
N THR A 715 4.42 -24.77 12.55
CA THR A 715 4.92 -24.41 11.21
C THR A 715 5.22 -25.61 10.32
N ASP A 716 5.52 -26.75 10.93
CA ASP A 716 5.91 -27.97 10.23
C ASP A 716 4.70 -28.70 9.65
N GLU A 717 3.52 -28.59 10.26
CA GLU A 717 2.29 -29.26 9.79
C GLU A 717 1.76 -28.67 8.49
N LEU A 718 1.95 -27.37 8.26
CA LEU A 718 1.55 -26.67 7.04
C LEU A 718 2.72 -26.08 6.24
N SER A 719 3.96 -26.47 6.51
CA SER A 719 5.14 -25.91 5.85
C SER A 719 5.14 -24.37 5.82
N LEU A 720 4.69 -23.71 6.90
CA LEU A 720 4.52 -22.25 6.95
C LEU A 720 5.85 -21.48 6.82
N SER A 721 6.98 -22.19 6.96
CA SER A 721 8.33 -21.70 6.71
C SER A 721 8.70 -21.64 5.21
N GLU A 722 7.91 -22.28 4.35
CA GLU A 722 8.04 -22.30 2.90
C GLU A 722 6.72 -21.85 2.25
N PRO A 723 6.37 -20.55 2.34
CA PRO A 723 5.06 -20.05 1.91
C PRO A 723 4.76 -20.28 0.43
N GLU A 724 5.79 -20.47 -0.41
CA GLU A 724 5.60 -20.79 -1.81
C GLU A 724 5.13 -22.23 -2.01
N SER A 725 5.38 -23.17 -1.09
CA SER A 725 5.12 -24.61 -1.27
C SER A 725 3.65 -24.93 -1.58
N VAL A 726 3.40 -26.05 -2.26
CA VAL A 726 2.02 -26.50 -2.56
C VAL A 726 1.31 -26.88 -1.27
N GLU A 727 2.06 -27.48 -0.36
CA GLU A 727 1.66 -27.95 0.96
C GLU A 727 1.15 -26.77 1.79
N CYS A 728 1.92 -25.67 1.87
CA CYS A 728 1.50 -24.46 2.57
C CYS A 728 0.26 -23.81 1.96
N VAL A 729 0.26 -23.61 0.63
CA VAL A 729 -0.89 -23.00 -0.06
C VAL A 729 -2.17 -23.79 0.16
N ARG A 730 -2.11 -25.12 -0.01
CA ARG A 730 -3.28 -25.98 0.15
C ARG A 730 -3.70 -26.09 1.61
N GLY A 731 -2.75 -26.13 2.53
CA GLY A 731 -2.98 -26.10 3.97
C GLY A 731 -3.81 -24.91 4.42
N LEU A 732 -3.32 -23.70 4.13
CA LEU A 732 -4.02 -22.45 4.46
C LEU A 732 -5.36 -22.35 3.76
N ARG A 733 -5.45 -22.77 2.49
CA ARG A 733 -6.72 -22.80 1.75
C ARG A 733 -7.75 -23.72 2.42
N THR A 734 -7.37 -24.96 2.73
CA THR A 734 -8.26 -25.95 3.37
C THR A 734 -8.71 -25.49 4.76
N MET A 735 -7.81 -24.89 5.54
CA MET A 735 -8.19 -24.29 6.82
C MET A 735 -9.19 -23.15 6.62
N GLY A 736 -8.93 -22.22 5.71
CA GLY A 736 -9.83 -21.11 5.41
C GLY A 736 -11.21 -21.58 4.92
N GLU A 737 -11.28 -22.63 4.11
CA GLU A 737 -12.52 -23.24 3.64
C GLU A 737 -13.30 -23.88 4.82
N ARG A 738 -12.62 -24.64 5.69
CA ARG A 738 -13.20 -25.21 6.92
C ARG A 738 -13.75 -24.12 7.85
N MET A 739 -13.00 -23.03 8.03
CA MET A 739 -13.41 -21.89 8.86
C MET A 739 -14.56 -21.12 8.23
N TRP A 740 -14.61 -21.00 6.91
CA TRP A 740 -15.79 -20.43 6.24
C TRP A 740 -17.05 -21.27 6.48
N GLU A 741 -16.97 -22.60 6.44
CA GLU A 741 -18.10 -23.48 6.76
C GLU A 741 -18.58 -23.30 8.22
N MET A 742 -17.65 -23.23 9.17
CA MET A 742 -17.97 -22.95 10.58
C MET A 742 -18.56 -21.55 10.78
N TYR A 743 -17.99 -20.53 10.13
CA TYR A 743 -18.47 -19.15 10.22
C TYR A 743 -19.87 -19.01 9.62
N SER A 744 -20.10 -19.56 8.42
CA SER A 744 -21.34 -19.40 7.66
C SER A 744 -22.48 -20.34 8.10
N GLY A 745 -22.18 -21.43 8.81
CA GLY A 745 -23.17 -22.42 9.24
C GLY A 745 -24.23 -21.92 10.23
N ASP A 746 -25.36 -22.63 10.29
CA ASP A 746 -26.52 -22.26 11.11
C ASP A 746 -26.30 -22.40 12.62
N LYS A 747 -25.41 -23.32 13.03
CA LYS A 747 -25.10 -23.55 14.44
C LYS A 747 -24.06 -22.54 14.92
N VAL A 748 -24.34 -21.89 16.05
CA VAL A 748 -23.35 -21.09 16.76
C VAL A 748 -22.29 -22.05 17.33
N VAL A 749 -21.05 -21.85 16.90
CA VAL A 749 -19.87 -22.60 17.33
C VAL A 749 -18.71 -21.61 17.52
N ASP A 750 -17.88 -21.86 18.52
CA ASP A 750 -16.68 -21.05 18.75
C ASP A 750 -15.62 -21.36 17.66
N MET A 751 -15.00 -20.32 17.10
CA MET A 751 -13.88 -20.47 16.16
C MET A 751 -12.53 -20.63 16.87
N LEU A 752 -12.52 -20.64 18.20
CA LEU A 752 -11.38 -20.99 19.07
C LEU A 752 -10.11 -20.16 18.80
N GLY A 753 -10.28 -18.92 18.33
CA GLY A 753 -9.18 -18.01 18.02
C GLY A 753 -8.60 -18.16 16.61
N VAL A 754 -9.12 -19.08 15.79
CA VAL A 754 -8.78 -19.14 14.36
C VAL A 754 -9.61 -18.09 13.62
N HIS A 755 -8.96 -17.15 12.94
CA HIS A 755 -9.63 -16.01 12.30
C HIS A 755 -9.65 -16.11 10.77
N LEU A 756 -8.69 -16.83 10.17
CA LEU A 756 -8.54 -16.93 8.73
C LEU A 756 -9.71 -17.68 8.11
N VAL A 757 -10.45 -17.00 7.24
CA VAL A 757 -11.53 -17.60 6.43
C VAL A 757 -11.25 -17.38 4.95
N ALA A 758 -11.57 -18.38 4.12
CA ALA A 758 -11.51 -18.22 2.68
C ALA A 758 -12.48 -17.11 2.25
N TYR A 759 -12.05 -16.20 1.37
CA TYR A 759 -12.96 -15.21 0.82
C TYR A 759 -14.05 -15.93 0.00
N PRO A 760 -15.35 -15.58 0.13
CA PRO A 760 -16.47 -16.43 -0.32
C PRO A 760 -16.71 -16.42 -1.83
N ILE A 761 -15.72 -16.89 -2.58
CA ILE A 761 -15.72 -17.06 -4.03
C ILE A 761 -15.26 -18.47 -4.44
N SER A 762 -15.90 -19.00 -5.48
CA SER A 762 -15.42 -20.18 -6.18
C SER A 762 -14.60 -19.75 -7.40
N VAL A 763 -13.62 -20.57 -7.77
CA VAL A 763 -12.78 -20.33 -8.95
C VAL A 763 -12.67 -21.64 -9.70
N THR A 764 -13.01 -21.64 -10.99
CA THR A 764 -12.87 -22.82 -11.84
C THR A 764 -11.41 -23.03 -12.24
N ARG A 765 -11.08 -24.21 -12.79
CA ARG A 765 -9.75 -24.48 -13.37
C ARG A 765 -9.39 -23.51 -14.49
N ASP A 766 -10.39 -22.97 -15.18
CA ASP A 766 -10.20 -22.00 -16.26
C ASP A 766 -9.96 -20.57 -15.79
N GLY A 767 -9.98 -20.33 -14.47
CA GLY A 767 -9.81 -19.00 -13.89
C GLY A 767 -11.09 -18.17 -13.88
N VAL A 768 -12.26 -18.80 -14.05
CA VAL A 768 -13.56 -18.11 -13.95
C VAL A 768 -13.94 -18.02 -12.48
N VAL A 769 -14.27 -16.81 -12.02
CA VAL A 769 -14.73 -16.59 -10.65
C VAL A 769 -16.25 -16.71 -10.60
N GLU A 770 -16.76 -17.48 -9.65
CA GLU A 770 -18.17 -17.81 -9.45
C GLU A 770 -18.64 -17.43 -8.04
N GLU A 771 -19.94 -17.49 -7.78
CA GLU A 771 -20.53 -17.28 -6.45
C GLU A 771 -20.51 -18.59 -5.66
N VAL A 772 -20.43 -18.48 -4.33
CA VAL A 772 -20.60 -19.61 -3.41
C VAL A 772 -21.99 -19.53 -2.79
N GLY A 773 -22.71 -20.65 -2.72
CA GLY A 773 -24.04 -20.69 -2.12
C GLY A 773 -25.04 -19.78 -2.83
N ASP A 774 -25.72 -18.93 -2.07
CA ASP A 774 -26.68 -17.92 -2.56
C ASP A 774 -26.01 -16.59 -2.98
N GLY A 775 -24.69 -16.48 -2.84
CA GLY A 775 -23.92 -15.32 -3.25
C GLY A 775 -24.06 -14.09 -2.34
N VAL A 776 -24.59 -14.23 -1.12
CA VAL A 776 -24.66 -13.13 -0.14
C VAL A 776 -23.77 -13.36 1.08
N PHE A 777 -23.35 -12.28 1.72
CA PHE A 777 -22.64 -12.40 3.00
C PHE A 777 -23.58 -12.85 4.12
N PRO A 778 -23.13 -13.75 5.02
CA PRO A 778 -23.92 -14.20 6.16
C PRO A 778 -24.49 -13.03 6.97
N ASP A 779 -25.74 -13.17 7.41
CA ASP A 779 -26.49 -12.17 8.20
C ASP A 779 -26.89 -10.87 7.48
N THR A 780 -26.58 -10.76 6.18
CA THR A 780 -26.89 -9.59 5.35
C THR A 780 -27.79 -9.95 4.16
N THR A 781 -28.14 -8.94 3.35
CA THR A 781 -28.71 -9.13 2.01
C THR A 781 -27.74 -8.73 0.91
N THR A 782 -26.47 -8.51 1.24
CA THR A 782 -25.48 -7.91 0.33
C THR A 782 -24.80 -9.00 -0.48
N LEU A 783 -24.75 -8.77 -1.80
CA LEU A 783 -24.10 -9.68 -2.73
C LEU A 783 -22.57 -9.63 -2.54
N VAL A 784 -21.92 -10.78 -2.45
CA VAL A 784 -20.46 -10.89 -2.39
C VAL A 784 -19.80 -10.28 -3.63
N LYS A 785 -20.43 -10.44 -4.80
CA LYS A 785 -19.97 -9.83 -6.05
C LYS A 785 -20.19 -8.31 -6.12
N GLY A 786 -20.91 -7.73 -5.16
CA GLY A 786 -21.32 -6.35 -5.17
C GLY A 786 -22.29 -6.00 -6.30
N LYS A 787 -22.49 -4.70 -6.51
CA LYS A 787 -23.38 -4.16 -7.53
C LYS A 787 -22.90 -2.81 -8.02
N ARG A 788 -22.88 -2.64 -9.35
CA ARG A 788 -22.59 -1.36 -10.00
C ARG A 788 -23.63 -0.29 -9.60
N SER A 789 -23.15 0.79 -8.99
CA SER A 789 -23.96 1.98 -8.73
C SER A 789 -24.37 2.69 -10.02
N LYS A 790 -25.60 3.23 -10.02
CA LYS A 790 -26.10 4.10 -11.10
C LYS A 790 -25.94 5.59 -10.79
N MET A 791 -25.69 5.95 -9.52
CA MET A 791 -25.67 7.34 -9.06
C MET A 791 -24.27 7.82 -8.67
N LEU A 792 -23.46 6.95 -8.08
CA LEU A 792 -22.13 7.27 -7.58
C LEU A 792 -21.11 7.30 -8.74
N PRO A 793 -20.37 8.40 -8.89
CA PRO A 793 -19.24 8.45 -9.80
C PRO A 793 -18.12 7.49 -9.34
N PRO A 794 -17.57 6.63 -10.22
CA PRO A 794 -16.50 5.69 -9.86
C PRO A 794 -15.28 6.31 -9.19
N VAL A 795 -14.96 7.56 -9.50
CA VAL A 795 -13.85 8.30 -8.87
C VAL A 795 -13.95 8.38 -7.34
N LEU A 796 -15.14 8.22 -6.76
CA LEU A 796 -15.36 8.20 -5.31
C LEU A 796 -15.09 6.83 -4.68
N THR A 797 -15.29 5.76 -5.45
CA THR A 797 -15.29 4.35 -5.01
C THR A 797 -14.11 3.54 -5.56
N THR A 798 -13.20 4.17 -6.31
CA THR A 798 -12.03 3.53 -6.94
C THR A 798 -10.71 3.91 -6.33
#